data_AF-R7RQV7-F1
#
_entry.id   AF-R7RQV7-F1
#
_cell.length_a   1.000
_cell.length_b   1.000
_cell.length_c   1.000
_cell.angle_alpha   90.00
_cell.angle_beta   90.00
_cell.angle_gamma   90.00
#
_symmetry.space_group_name_H-M   'P 1'
#
loop_
_entity.id
_entity.type
_entity.pdbx_description
1 polymer ?
#
loop_
_entity_poly.entity_id
_entity_poly.type
_entity_poly.pdbx_seq_one_letter_code
_entity_poly.pdbx_strand_id
1 'polypeptide(L)'
;MLNHAVYKKDKGYIYKDDVNKDELRQLEDLFNYDEINEYETYTYFKLNSGRYAFVKCFNIEEENIFHAIVFEKINTSPLQIINEGIFINEIEEIDNLKRELIGEFNNEIAEEFLKSRQDRSIRDIIYFFIKQKNINIVDYRKNHLSWISSIYYCLPSSCYKNITFTTNPYFKGEVKFYVLEQRYNENVCIFDYVWGSKPNLNITTPYIKFIDTGVFASKQIYRSYMNFMEYFEYEEVNEELNDSYNLFLLLNIPNLINDERALQSALKFLIKYAKVSERKYLIETYITSLDSLTNKINFDIAEEFYYFVFKDVEHKKGVYDTAVSIFYRSIFNILKEGQSLKNIIDLYNKVAELNKDKPYFYTYVLDKTFFKFIEDFISLDRAKVLGLYIAVFSALNSGLSFSQLKNIEGFKNTFDHGLNEEIMEYILEQTERDLDFTLSFLIEALDLCQASSVNELYRIYSEGDFEIKRNIYKRLLEEDKKEIAFTMYLRGLEKSEDVIKYFDEYKREILDYFMEYSKEYLGKIIIEYFRCLNREERFEEAKKLLFEYVLNASYILNKDAATKIIESFELGITLENYLEYKDLIDKVRAIKIKNEIKTNIDMSFIDVIYVIDDFKYGDFKDLIEEIKYILKEYDIQTNIKHRNIILYKVGKHLTNLEYHKEMFDLFYDEDDLITYFEFIKINKNEENYKDILTSFIAYYLYYIEPKYRLLNKQDKNTEIEEAIINELTTFKKKDLEYFDAKIKEIFENLNLSIPIKWSIILNNTKERMTLKYKIINLFKG
;
A
#
# COMPACT_ATOMS: atom_id res chain seq x y z
N MET A 1 -8.21 -50.40 -41.79
CA MET A 1 -8.79 -51.14 -42.92
C MET A 1 -8.64 -50.28 -44.16
N LEU A 2 -8.08 -50.85 -45.23
CA LEU A 2 -7.87 -50.16 -46.50
C LEU A 2 -9.05 -50.43 -47.44
N ASN A 3 -9.62 -49.36 -48.02
CA ASN A 3 -10.74 -49.45 -48.94
C ASN A 3 -10.23 -49.25 -50.36
N HIS A 4 -10.40 -50.25 -51.22
CA HIS A 4 -9.83 -50.22 -52.56
C HIS A 4 -10.87 -49.79 -53.60
N ALA A 5 -10.42 -49.12 -54.65
CA ALA A 5 -11.19 -48.88 -55.86
C ALA A 5 -10.26 -49.02 -57.07
N VAL A 6 -10.66 -49.82 -58.06
CA VAL A 6 -9.90 -50.04 -59.29
C VAL A 6 -10.73 -49.57 -60.46
N TYR A 7 -10.18 -48.62 -61.22
CA TYR A 7 -10.80 -48.03 -62.39
C TYR A 7 -10.02 -48.41 -63.65
N LYS A 8 -10.76 -48.83 -64.70
CA LYS A 8 -10.25 -49.09 -66.04
C LYS A 8 -11.04 -48.24 -67.03
N LYS A 9 -10.35 -47.47 -67.90
CA LYS A 9 -10.94 -46.45 -68.79
C LYS A 9 -12.23 -46.88 -69.48
N ASP A 10 -12.20 -48.02 -70.16
CA ASP A 10 -13.33 -48.46 -70.99
C ASP A 10 -14.44 -49.18 -70.20
N LYS A 11 -14.20 -49.46 -68.91
CA LYS A 11 -15.11 -50.24 -68.05
C LYS A 11 -15.59 -49.48 -66.80
N GLY A 12 -15.04 -48.30 -66.53
CA GLY A 12 -15.25 -47.58 -65.27
C GLY A 12 -14.62 -48.31 -64.08
N TYR A 13 -15.20 -48.14 -62.89
CA TYR A 13 -14.79 -48.89 -61.70
C TYR A 13 -15.13 -50.37 -61.82
N ILE A 14 -14.11 -51.20 -62.00
CA ILE A 14 -14.22 -52.66 -62.07
C ILE A 14 -14.21 -53.33 -60.69
N TYR A 15 -13.72 -52.61 -59.66
CA TYR A 15 -13.79 -53.02 -58.27
C TYR A 15 -13.94 -51.80 -57.35
N LYS A 16 -14.71 -51.93 -56.27
CA LYS A 16 -14.75 -50.96 -55.17
C LYS A 16 -15.20 -51.61 -53.86
N ASP A 17 -14.56 -51.23 -52.77
CA ASP A 17 -14.83 -51.73 -51.41
C ASP A 17 -15.06 -50.55 -50.48
N ASP A 18 -16.29 -50.31 -50.02
CA ASP A 18 -16.66 -49.22 -49.08
C ASP A 18 -16.07 -47.83 -49.42
N VAL A 19 -15.94 -47.50 -50.72
CA VAL A 19 -15.66 -46.15 -51.21
C VAL A 19 -16.95 -45.53 -51.72
N ASN A 20 -17.32 -44.36 -51.19
CA ASN A 20 -18.62 -43.77 -51.49
C ASN A 20 -18.64 -43.11 -52.88
N LYS A 21 -19.84 -42.82 -53.41
CA LYS A 21 -20.01 -42.33 -54.78
C LYS A 21 -19.37 -40.96 -55.02
N ASP A 22 -19.35 -40.09 -54.02
CA ASP A 22 -18.81 -38.74 -54.17
C ASP A 22 -17.27 -38.75 -54.13
N GLU A 23 -16.68 -39.64 -53.35
CA GLU A 23 -15.23 -39.91 -53.35
C GLU A 23 -14.79 -40.47 -54.71
N LEU A 24 -15.52 -41.43 -55.27
CA LEU A 24 -15.23 -41.99 -56.59
C LEU A 24 -15.31 -40.94 -57.70
N ARG A 25 -16.29 -40.02 -57.63
CA ARG A 25 -16.41 -38.89 -58.56
C ARG A 25 -15.25 -37.91 -58.41
N GLN A 26 -14.85 -37.61 -57.18
CA GLN A 26 -13.71 -36.74 -56.94
C GLN A 26 -12.41 -37.35 -57.49
N LEU A 27 -12.22 -38.67 -57.34
CA LEU A 27 -11.11 -39.38 -57.98
C LEU A 27 -11.18 -39.23 -59.51
N GLU A 28 -12.37 -39.38 -60.11
CA GLU A 28 -12.59 -39.18 -61.54
C GLU A 28 -12.27 -37.74 -62.01
N ASP A 29 -12.55 -36.74 -61.20
CA ASP A 29 -12.28 -35.33 -61.54
C ASP A 29 -10.80 -34.97 -61.45
N LEU A 30 -10.07 -35.60 -60.51
CA LEU A 30 -8.68 -35.25 -60.18
C LEU A 30 -7.64 -35.88 -61.12
N PHE A 31 -7.98 -36.97 -61.80
CA PHE A 31 -7.07 -37.66 -62.72
C PHE A 31 -7.51 -37.48 -64.17
N ASN A 32 -6.54 -37.28 -65.07
CA ASN A 32 -6.82 -37.31 -66.51
C ASN A 32 -6.72 -38.75 -67.04
N TYR A 33 -7.86 -39.40 -67.25
CA TYR A 33 -7.93 -40.77 -67.75
C TYR A 33 -7.57 -40.92 -69.23
N ASP A 34 -7.51 -39.81 -69.97
CA ASP A 34 -7.21 -39.82 -71.40
C ASP A 34 -5.71 -39.88 -71.71
N GLU A 35 -4.86 -39.46 -70.77
CA GLU A 35 -3.41 -39.38 -70.96
C GLU A 35 -2.72 -40.66 -70.50
N ILE A 36 -2.13 -41.42 -71.43
CA ILE A 36 -1.47 -42.70 -71.13
C ILE A 36 -0.23 -42.47 -70.26
N ASN A 37 -0.18 -43.08 -69.07
CA ASN A 37 1.01 -43.09 -68.25
C ASN A 37 1.95 -44.18 -68.78
N GLU A 38 3.08 -43.77 -69.37
CA GLU A 38 4.10 -44.70 -69.89
C GLU A 38 4.77 -45.56 -68.79
N TYR A 39 4.54 -45.23 -67.51
CA TYR A 39 5.18 -45.83 -66.35
C TYR A 39 4.27 -45.73 -65.11
N GLU A 40 4.62 -46.48 -64.07
CA GLU A 40 3.90 -46.42 -62.80
C GLU A 40 4.10 -45.07 -62.11
N THR A 41 2.99 -44.44 -61.74
CA THR A 41 2.97 -43.19 -60.98
C THR A 41 2.15 -43.34 -59.71
N TYR A 42 2.49 -42.54 -58.71
CA TYR A 42 1.92 -42.61 -57.38
C TYR A 42 1.48 -41.23 -56.92
N THR A 43 0.27 -41.13 -56.37
CA THR A 43 -0.29 -39.88 -55.88
C THR A 43 -0.92 -40.13 -54.51
N TYR A 44 -0.51 -39.35 -53.51
CA TYR A 44 -1.06 -39.36 -52.16
C TYR A 44 -1.66 -37.99 -51.84
N PHE A 45 -2.96 -37.92 -51.53
CA PHE A 45 -3.67 -36.66 -51.31
C PHE A 45 -4.87 -36.82 -50.37
N LYS A 46 -5.50 -35.68 -50.02
CA LYS A 46 -6.68 -35.64 -49.14
C LYS A 46 -7.93 -35.35 -49.96
N LEU A 47 -8.97 -36.15 -49.76
CA LEU A 47 -10.29 -35.99 -50.38
C LEU A 47 -11.10 -34.90 -49.67
N ASN A 48 -12.16 -34.42 -50.33
CA ASN A 48 -13.10 -33.44 -49.78
C ASN A 48 -13.87 -34.00 -48.59
N SER A 49 -14.01 -35.34 -48.49
CA SER A 49 -14.55 -36.03 -47.32
C SER A 49 -13.65 -35.95 -46.09
N GLY A 50 -12.42 -35.49 -46.23
CA GLY A 50 -11.40 -35.46 -45.19
C GLY A 50 -10.59 -36.76 -45.08
N ARG A 51 -10.99 -37.84 -45.78
CA ARG A 51 -10.22 -39.09 -45.89
C ARG A 51 -9.01 -38.89 -46.81
N TYR A 52 -8.00 -39.73 -46.63
CA TYR A 52 -6.83 -39.75 -47.48
C TYR A 52 -6.97 -40.79 -48.58
N ALA A 53 -6.40 -40.51 -49.75
CA ALA A 53 -6.35 -41.39 -50.89
C ALA A 53 -4.91 -41.59 -51.36
N PHE A 54 -4.54 -42.83 -51.65
CA PHE A 54 -3.30 -43.20 -52.32
C PHE A 54 -3.61 -43.92 -53.62
N VAL A 55 -3.16 -43.37 -54.74
CA VAL A 55 -3.48 -43.87 -56.08
C VAL A 55 -2.19 -44.33 -56.76
N LYS A 56 -2.18 -45.57 -57.24
CA LYS A 56 -1.22 -46.06 -58.25
C LYS A 56 -1.88 -45.97 -59.62
N CYS A 57 -1.21 -45.33 -60.57
CA CYS A 57 -1.59 -45.37 -61.97
C CYS A 57 -0.52 -46.09 -62.79
N PHE A 58 -0.92 -47.03 -63.63
CA PHE A 58 -0.03 -47.87 -64.41
C PHE A 58 -0.74 -48.36 -65.68
N ASN A 59 0.03 -48.85 -66.66
CA ASN A 59 -0.49 -49.29 -67.95
C ASN A 59 -0.61 -50.83 -68.02
N ILE A 60 -1.74 -51.32 -68.52
CA ILE A 60 -1.93 -52.72 -68.93
C ILE A 60 -2.54 -52.69 -70.34
N GLU A 61 -1.91 -53.36 -71.31
CA GLU A 61 -2.44 -53.51 -72.68
C GLU A 61 -2.80 -52.17 -73.35
N GLU A 62 -1.95 -51.15 -73.23
CA GLU A 62 -2.17 -49.79 -73.75
C GLU A 62 -3.30 -49.01 -73.06
N GLU A 63 -3.92 -49.55 -72.01
CA GLU A 63 -4.91 -48.87 -71.18
C GLU A 63 -4.36 -48.46 -69.81
N ASN A 64 -4.73 -47.27 -69.33
CA ASN A 64 -4.43 -46.85 -67.96
C ASN A 64 -5.37 -47.51 -66.96
N ILE A 65 -4.77 -48.09 -65.93
CA ILE A 65 -5.44 -48.57 -64.73
C ILE A 65 -5.13 -47.63 -63.57
N PHE A 66 -6.16 -47.28 -62.80
CA PHE A 66 -6.03 -46.50 -61.59
C PHE A 66 -6.50 -47.35 -60.41
N HIS A 67 -5.57 -47.65 -59.51
CA HIS A 67 -5.89 -48.34 -58.27
C HIS A 67 -5.76 -47.34 -57.12
N ALA A 68 -6.90 -46.93 -56.58
CA ALA A 68 -7.02 -46.05 -55.44
C ALA A 68 -7.24 -46.84 -54.15
N ILE A 69 -6.59 -46.39 -53.08
CA ILE A 69 -6.79 -46.87 -51.72
C ILE A 69 -7.22 -45.69 -50.88
N VAL A 70 -8.39 -45.77 -50.26
CA VAL A 70 -8.99 -44.72 -49.44
C VAL A 70 -9.00 -45.16 -47.98
N PHE A 71 -8.59 -44.28 -47.07
CA PHE A 71 -8.51 -44.56 -45.65
C PHE A 71 -8.74 -43.30 -44.82
N GLU A 72 -9.24 -43.45 -43.58
CA GLU A 72 -9.44 -42.32 -42.68
C GLU A 72 -8.12 -41.77 -42.14
N LYS A 73 -7.28 -42.65 -41.59
CA LYS A 73 -5.94 -42.35 -41.12
C LYS A 73 -5.06 -43.56 -41.36
N ILE A 74 -3.83 -43.34 -41.82
CA ILE A 74 -2.83 -44.40 -41.92
C ILE A 74 -1.92 -44.33 -40.70
N ASN A 75 -1.79 -45.45 -39.99
CA ASN A 75 -0.92 -45.52 -38.80
C ASN A 75 0.57 -45.55 -39.16
N THR A 76 0.89 -45.59 -40.45
CA THR A 76 2.24 -45.81 -40.97
C THR A 76 2.57 -44.90 -42.17
N SER A 77 3.76 -45.05 -42.77
CA SER A 77 4.18 -44.28 -43.94
C SER A 77 3.36 -44.61 -45.18
N PRO A 78 2.83 -43.61 -45.91
CA PRO A 78 2.17 -43.82 -47.20
C PRO A 78 3.00 -44.65 -48.19
N LEU A 79 4.34 -44.56 -48.12
CA LEU A 79 5.23 -45.33 -48.99
C LEU A 79 5.27 -46.85 -48.68
N GLN A 80 4.87 -47.27 -47.48
CA GLN A 80 4.78 -48.71 -47.20
C GLN A 80 3.71 -49.39 -48.04
N ILE A 81 2.67 -48.67 -48.43
CA ILE A 81 1.62 -49.20 -49.31
C ILE A 81 2.22 -49.71 -50.63
N ILE A 82 3.26 -49.02 -51.12
CA ILE A 82 4.01 -49.44 -52.32
C ILE A 82 4.81 -50.71 -52.04
N ASN A 83 5.55 -50.76 -50.93
CA ASN A 83 6.49 -51.84 -50.62
C ASN A 83 5.81 -53.16 -50.19
N GLU A 84 4.59 -53.11 -49.64
CA GLU A 84 3.86 -54.30 -49.18
C GLU A 84 3.07 -55.02 -50.27
N GLY A 85 3.13 -54.51 -51.52
CA GLY A 85 2.41 -55.08 -52.66
C GLY A 85 0.90 -55.00 -52.49
N ILE A 86 0.40 -53.89 -51.93
CA ILE A 86 -1.04 -53.66 -51.73
C ILE A 86 -1.72 -53.30 -53.06
N PHE A 87 -0.98 -52.64 -53.94
CA PHE A 87 -1.44 -52.37 -55.29
C PHE A 87 -1.34 -53.60 -56.17
N ILE A 88 -2.41 -53.86 -56.93
CA ILE A 88 -2.36 -54.79 -58.06
C ILE A 88 -1.34 -54.36 -59.12
N ASN A 89 -0.77 -55.34 -59.79
CA ASN A 89 0.02 -55.19 -61.02
C ASN A 89 -0.70 -55.77 -62.23
N GLU A 90 -1.63 -56.71 -62.01
CA GLU A 90 -2.46 -57.36 -63.03
C GLU A 90 -3.94 -57.33 -62.59
N ILE A 91 -4.89 -57.37 -63.52
CA ILE A 91 -6.33 -57.24 -63.20
C ILE A 91 -6.84 -58.48 -62.43
N GLU A 92 -6.23 -59.63 -62.68
CA GLU A 92 -6.52 -60.92 -62.04
C GLU A 92 -6.24 -60.92 -60.53
N GLU A 93 -5.46 -59.97 -60.02
CA GLU A 93 -5.10 -59.86 -58.60
C GLU A 93 -6.21 -59.22 -57.73
N ILE A 94 -7.28 -58.69 -58.34
CA ILE A 94 -8.38 -58.00 -57.63
C ILE A 94 -9.01 -58.86 -56.52
N ASP A 95 -9.14 -60.18 -56.74
CA ASP A 95 -9.77 -61.08 -55.77
C ASP A 95 -8.90 -61.35 -54.53
N ASN A 96 -7.61 -61.00 -54.57
CA ASN A 96 -6.63 -61.26 -53.51
C ASN A 96 -6.06 -59.98 -52.86
N LEU A 97 -6.80 -58.87 -52.93
CA LEU A 97 -6.39 -57.58 -52.36
C LEU A 97 -6.15 -57.66 -50.84
N LYS A 98 -4.96 -57.24 -50.41
CA LYS A 98 -4.62 -57.09 -48.98
C LYS A 98 -5.29 -55.85 -48.39
N ARG A 99 -6.05 -56.03 -47.29
CA ARG A 99 -6.81 -54.95 -46.63
C ARG A 99 -6.12 -54.37 -45.37
N GLU A 100 -4.97 -54.93 -45.01
CA GLU A 100 -4.19 -54.59 -43.81
C GLU A 100 -2.72 -54.38 -44.15
N LEU A 101 -2.09 -53.46 -43.41
CA LEU A 101 -0.65 -53.15 -43.47
C LEU A 101 0.03 -53.83 -42.29
N ILE A 102 1.17 -54.50 -42.50
CA ILE A 102 1.85 -55.30 -41.47
C ILE A 102 3.33 -54.87 -41.26
N GLY A 103 3.86 -53.92 -42.04
CA GLY A 103 5.28 -53.59 -42.07
C GLY A 103 5.73 -52.28 -41.39
N GLU A 104 7.05 -52.18 -41.18
CA GLU A 104 7.76 -50.96 -40.78
C GLU A 104 8.50 -50.32 -41.97
N PHE A 105 8.72 -49.00 -41.92
CA PHE A 105 9.20 -48.24 -43.08
C PHE A 105 10.72 -48.37 -43.15
N ASN A 106 11.23 -48.88 -44.28
CA ASN A 106 12.68 -49.07 -44.43
C ASN A 106 13.38 -47.74 -44.73
N ASN A 107 14.09 -47.22 -43.73
CA ASN A 107 14.87 -45.99 -43.82
C ASN A 107 16.19 -46.14 -44.61
N GLU A 108 16.67 -47.36 -44.87
CA GLU A 108 17.99 -47.60 -45.49
C GLU A 108 18.07 -47.07 -46.92
N ILE A 109 16.99 -47.18 -47.70
CA ILE A 109 16.92 -46.69 -49.09
C ILE A 109 17.05 -45.17 -49.14
N ALA A 110 16.35 -44.46 -48.25
CA ALA A 110 16.44 -43.01 -48.13
C ALA A 110 17.84 -42.56 -47.72
N GLU A 111 18.45 -43.26 -46.75
CA GLU A 111 19.79 -42.97 -46.27
C GLU A 111 20.86 -43.17 -47.37
N GLU A 112 20.80 -44.25 -48.13
CA GLU A 112 21.72 -44.53 -49.23
C GLU A 112 21.58 -43.51 -50.37
N PHE A 113 20.34 -43.16 -50.72
CA PHE A 113 20.06 -42.15 -51.72
C PHE A 113 20.63 -40.77 -51.33
N LEU A 114 20.38 -40.30 -50.10
CA LEU A 114 20.90 -39.02 -49.63
C LEU A 114 22.44 -39.02 -49.62
N LYS A 115 23.07 -40.09 -49.13
CA LYS A 115 24.54 -40.21 -49.08
C LYS A 115 25.19 -40.22 -50.46
N SER A 116 24.64 -41.00 -51.39
CA SER A 116 25.21 -41.16 -52.72
C SER A 116 25.19 -39.88 -53.56
N ARG A 117 24.23 -38.99 -53.30
CA ARG A 117 24.13 -37.70 -54.03
C ARG A 117 25.00 -36.59 -53.48
N GLN A 118 25.41 -36.67 -52.20
CA GLN A 118 26.11 -35.59 -51.48
C GLN A 118 25.41 -34.22 -51.57
N ASP A 119 24.12 -34.18 -51.92
CA ASP A 119 23.37 -32.95 -52.08
C ASP A 119 22.69 -32.56 -50.77
N ARG A 120 22.98 -31.33 -50.31
CA ARG A 120 22.42 -30.75 -49.08
C ARG A 120 21.08 -30.04 -49.29
N SER A 121 20.56 -30.02 -50.52
CA SER A 121 19.27 -29.41 -50.88
C SER A 121 18.07 -29.97 -50.13
N ILE A 122 18.18 -31.18 -49.55
CA ILE A 122 17.12 -31.75 -48.70
C ILE A 122 16.76 -30.81 -47.54
N ARG A 123 17.73 -30.10 -46.97
CA ARG A 123 17.50 -29.13 -45.89
C ARG A 123 16.63 -27.94 -46.36
N ASP A 124 16.83 -27.52 -47.61
CA ASP A 124 16.11 -26.40 -48.21
C ASP A 124 14.67 -26.81 -48.56
N ILE A 125 14.49 -28.06 -49.00
CA ILE A 125 13.17 -28.68 -49.21
C ILE A 125 12.38 -28.71 -47.89
N ILE A 126 12.98 -29.22 -46.81
CA ILE A 126 12.33 -29.27 -45.49
C ILE A 126 12.00 -27.88 -44.97
N TYR A 127 12.87 -26.89 -45.19
CA TYR A 127 12.59 -25.51 -44.83
C TYR A 127 11.35 -24.94 -45.53
N PHE A 128 11.17 -25.22 -46.83
CA PHE A 128 9.97 -24.78 -47.54
C PHE A 128 8.70 -25.46 -47.02
N PHE A 129 8.76 -26.73 -46.61
CA PHE A 129 7.62 -27.37 -45.93
C PHE A 129 7.28 -26.67 -44.62
N ILE A 130 8.27 -26.32 -43.80
CA ILE A 130 8.07 -25.56 -42.56
C ILE A 130 7.40 -24.20 -42.84
N LYS A 131 7.76 -23.55 -43.95
CA LYS A 131 7.15 -22.30 -44.42
C LYS A 131 5.82 -22.50 -45.17
N GLN A 132 5.28 -23.72 -45.16
CA GLN A 132 4.00 -24.09 -45.78
C GLN A 132 3.94 -23.77 -47.29
N LYS A 133 5.07 -23.91 -47.99
CA LYS A 133 5.16 -23.73 -49.45
C LYS A 133 5.07 -25.06 -50.18
N ASN A 134 4.47 -25.05 -51.37
CA ASN A 134 4.45 -26.20 -52.26
C ASN A 134 5.80 -26.32 -52.99
N ILE A 135 6.24 -27.55 -53.24
CA ILE A 135 7.58 -27.83 -53.79
C ILE A 135 7.46 -28.69 -55.05
N ASN A 136 8.27 -28.42 -56.07
CA ASN A 136 8.39 -29.27 -57.26
C ASN A 136 9.83 -29.74 -57.41
N ILE A 137 10.04 -31.04 -57.35
CA ILE A 137 11.34 -31.70 -57.51
C ILE A 137 11.40 -32.28 -58.92
N VAL A 138 12.29 -31.72 -59.74
CA VAL A 138 12.50 -32.17 -61.11
C VAL A 138 13.70 -33.11 -61.16
N ASP A 139 13.44 -34.40 -61.42
CA ASP A 139 14.46 -35.45 -61.45
C ASP A 139 14.04 -36.62 -62.34
N TYR A 140 15.00 -37.48 -62.71
CA TYR A 140 14.76 -38.70 -63.46
C TYR A 140 13.83 -39.66 -62.71
N ARG A 141 12.92 -40.33 -63.43
CA ARG A 141 11.91 -41.28 -62.90
C ARG A 141 12.44 -42.23 -61.82
N LYS A 142 13.61 -42.83 -62.04
CA LYS A 142 14.25 -43.78 -61.09
C LYS A 142 14.48 -43.21 -59.69
N ASN A 143 14.51 -41.89 -59.54
CA ASN A 143 14.77 -41.20 -58.28
C ASN A 143 13.49 -40.74 -57.55
N HIS A 144 12.31 -40.84 -58.17
CA HIS A 144 11.07 -40.23 -57.64
C HIS A 144 10.70 -40.77 -56.25
N LEU A 145 10.61 -42.10 -56.12
CA LEU A 145 10.32 -42.75 -54.84
C LEU A 145 11.40 -42.52 -53.78
N SER A 146 12.67 -42.41 -54.22
CA SER A 146 13.79 -42.14 -53.33
C SER A 146 13.72 -40.73 -52.73
N TRP A 147 13.25 -39.73 -53.49
CA TRP A 147 13.01 -38.39 -52.99
C TRP A 147 11.90 -38.34 -51.94
N ILE A 148 10.76 -38.98 -52.23
CA ILE A 148 9.64 -39.06 -51.28
C ILE A 148 10.11 -39.72 -49.97
N SER A 149 10.86 -40.84 -50.10
CA SER A 149 11.43 -41.57 -48.96
C SER A 149 12.38 -40.71 -48.14
N SER A 150 13.20 -39.91 -48.80
CA SER A 150 14.16 -39.01 -48.16
C SER A 150 13.50 -37.85 -47.41
N ILE A 151 12.44 -37.27 -47.98
CA ILE A 151 11.66 -36.22 -47.31
C ILE A 151 10.98 -36.77 -46.06
N TYR A 152 10.37 -37.95 -46.16
CA TYR A 152 9.71 -38.59 -45.02
C TYR A 152 10.72 -39.01 -43.94
N TYR A 153 11.89 -39.51 -44.33
CA TYR A 153 12.99 -39.78 -43.40
C TYR A 153 13.38 -38.52 -42.62
N CYS A 154 13.31 -37.35 -43.26
CA CYS A 154 13.66 -36.06 -42.68
C CYS A 154 12.67 -35.48 -41.65
N LEU A 155 11.57 -36.17 -41.34
CA LEU A 155 10.49 -35.64 -40.50
C LEU A 155 10.00 -36.68 -39.49
N PRO A 156 9.46 -36.25 -38.33
CA PRO A 156 8.81 -37.15 -37.39
C PRO A 156 7.66 -37.93 -38.04
N SER A 157 7.42 -39.15 -37.56
CA SER A 157 6.47 -40.07 -38.18
C SER A 157 5.02 -39.60 -38.16
N SER A 158 4.65 -38.85 -37.12
CA SER A 158 3.37 -38.15 -36.99
C SER A 158 3.22 -36.99 -37.99
N CYS A 159 4.31 -36.29 -38.30
CA CYS A 159 4.32 -35.13 -39.20
C CYS A 159 4.18 -35.53 -40.67
N TYR A 160 5.00 -36.48 -41.15
CA TYR A 160 5.06 -36.76 -42.60
C TYR A 160 3.75 -37.35 -43.15
N LYS A 161 2.92 -37.98 -42.31
CA LYS A 161 1.63 -38.58 -42.69
C LYS A 161 0.68 -37.57 -43.33
N ASN A 162 0.83 -36.30 -42.99
CA ASN A 162 0.03 -35.20 -43.50
C ASN A 162 0.62 -34.54 -44.77
N ILE A 163 1.77 -35.00 -45.25
CA ILE A 163 2.41 -34.43 -46.45
C ILE A 163 1.99 -35.23 -47.69
N THR A 164 1.18 -34.57 -48.52
CA THR A 164 0.66 -35.11 -49.78
C THR A 164 1.66 -34.94 -50.92
N PHE A 165 1.68 -35.87 -51.88
CA PHE A 165 2.59 -35.82 -53.03
C PHE A 165 1.99 -36.39 -54.31
N THR A 166 2.62 -36.08 -55.45
CA THR A 166 2.34 -36.76 -56.71
C THR A 166 3.61 -36.96 -57.53
N THR A 167 3.72 -38.12 -58.16
CA THR A 167 4.65 -38.39 -59.26
C THR A 167 3.93 -38.48 -60.61
N ASN A 168 2.61 -38.29 -60.62
CA ASN A 168 1.80 -38.28 -61.83
C ASN A 168 1.72 -36.86 -62.41
N PRO A 169 2.23 -36.60 -63.63
CA PRO A 169 2.21 -35.28 -64.25
C PRO A 169 0.81 -34.82 -64.67
N TYR A 170 -0.15 -35.75 -64.76
CA TYR A 170 -1.53 -35.51 -65.20
C TYR A 170 -2.54 -35.37 -64.04
N PHE A 171 -2.05 -35.34 -62.79
CA PHE A 171 -2.88 -35.06 -61.62
C PHE A 171 -3.28 -33.58 -61.57
N LYS A 172 -4.58 -33.32 -61.46
CA LYS A 172 -5.17 -31.97 -61.48
C LYS A 172 -5.37 -31.36 -60.10
N GLY A 173 -5.14 -32.14 -59.03
CA GLY A 173 -5.28 -31.66 -57.65
C GLY A 173 -4.04 -30.95 -57.11
N GLU A 174 -4.20 -30.39 -55.91
CA GLU A 174 -3.11 -29.78 -55.16
C GLU A 174 -2.49 -30.77 -54.17
N VAL A 175 -1.16 -30.84 -54.19
CA VAL A 175 -0.36 -31.59 -53.22
C VAL A 175 0.76 -30.72 -52.67
N LYS A 176 1.28 -31.09 -51.49
CA LYS A 176 2.39 -30.36 -50.86
C LYS A 176 3.66 -30.44 -51.70
N PHE A 177 3.91 -31.54 -52.40
CA PHE A 177 5.02 -31.58 -53.34
C PHE A 177 4.82 -32.49 -54.56
N TYR A 178 5.45 -32.08 -55.65
CA TYR A 178 5.45 -32.74 -56.95
C TYR A 178 6.85 -33.32 -57.19
N VAL A 179 6.96 -34.56 -57.65
CA VAL A 179 8.25 -35.16 -58.05
C VAL A 179 8.12 -35.68 -59.47
N LEU A 180 8.61 -34.91 -60.44
CA LEU A 180 8.31 -35.09 -61.87
C LEU A 180 9.60 -34.98 -62.70
N GLU A 181 9.57 -35.38 -63.98
CA GLU A 181 10.69 -35.13 -64.91
C GLU A 181 10.63 -33.74 -65.56
N GLN A 182 9.52 -33.03 -65.39
CA GLN A 182 9.26 -31.72 -66.00
C GLN A 182 8.87 -30.70 -64.93
N ARG A 183 9.06 -29.41 -65.24
CA ARG A 183 8.66 -28.32 -64.34
C ARG A 183 7.13 -28.19 -64.32
N TYR A 184 6.56 -28.14 -63.13
CA TYR A 184 5.12 -27.98 -62.88
C TYR A 184 4.85 -26.59 -62.29
N ASN A 185 4.09 -25.79 -63.03
CA ASN A 185 3.49 -24.50 -62.63
C ASN A 185 4.49 -23.37 -62.22
N GLU A 186 4.04 -22.11 -62.25
CA GLU A 186 4.87 -20.93 -61.91
C GLU A 186 4.85 -20.58 -60.41
N ASN A 187 3.88 -21.09 -59.64
CA ASN A 187 3.64 -20.74 -58.23
C ASN A 187 4.24 -21.73 -57.21
N VAL A 188 5.21 -22.55 -57.60
CA VAL A 188 5.79 -23.63 -56.77
C VAL A 188 7.32 -23.43 -56.66
N CYS A 189 7.91 -23.78 -55.53
CA CYS A 189 9.37 -23.74 -55.38
C CYS A 189 10.02 -24.91 -56.13
N ILE A 190 10.80 -24.63 -57.17
CA ILE A 190 11.36 -25.65 -58.07
C ILE A 190 12.79 -26.04 -57.65
N PHE A 191 13.02 -27.33 -57.45
CA PHE A 191 14.32 -27.97 -57.25
C PHE A 191 14.63 -28.88 -58.43
N ASP A 192 15.48 -28.42 -59.33
CA ASP A 192 15.68 -29.03 -60.63
C ASP A 192 17.06 -29.67 -60.75
N TYR A 193 17.09 -30.99 -60.60
CA TYR A 193 18.29 -31.82 -60.63
C TYR A 193 18.64 -32.31 -62.03
N VAL A 194 17.71 -32.24 -62.98
CA VAL A 194 17.95 -32.59 -64.39
C VAL A 194 18.79 -31.48 -65.05
N TRP A 195 18.43 -30.23 -64.81
CA TRP A 195 19.07 -29.06 -65.41
C TRP A 195 19.95 -28.27 -64.42
N GLY A 196 20.08 -28.72 -63.17
CA GLY A 196 21.01 -28.17 -62.18
C GLY A 196 20.58 -26.83 -61.56
N SER A 197 19.29 -26.49 -61.63
CA SER A 197 18.74 -25.24 -61.10
C SER A 197 18.09 -25.47 -59.74
N LYS A 198 18.65 -24.92 -58.65
CA LYS A 198 18.03 -25.00 -57.32
C LYS A 198 18.09 -23.66 -56.59
N PRO A 199 17.11 -23.37 -55.71
CA PRO A 199 17.18 -22.21 -54.83
C PRO A 199 18.41 -22.36 -53.92
N ASN A 200 19.20 -21.30 -53.77
CA ASN A 200 20.29 -21.28 -52.79
C ASN A 200 19.85 -20.43 -51.60
N LEU A 201 19.43 -21.09 -50.53
CA LEU A 201 18.98 -20.42 -49.31
C LEU A 201 20.07 -20.46 -48.23
N ASN A 202 20.30 -19.32 -47.60
CA ASN A 202 21.10 -19.25 -46.38
C ASN A 202 20.19 -19.45 -45.16
N ILE A 203 19.94 -20.71 -44.80
CA ILE A 203 19.03 -21.07 -43.70
C ILE A 203 19.82 -21.25 -42.41
N THR A 204 19.40 -20.54 -41.36
CA THR A 204 20.08 -20.54 -40.08
C THR A 204 19.31 -21.21 -38.94
N THR A 205 18.11 -21.75 -39.23
CA THR A 205 17.21 -22.30 -38.21
C THR A 205 17.75 -23.61 -37.58
N PRO A 206 17.55 -23.84 -36.26
CA PRO A 206 18.14 -24.97 -35.55
C PRO A 206 17.79 -26.33 -36.13
N TYR A 207 16.51 -26.60 -36.38
CA TYR A 207 16.05 -27.90 -36.89
C TYR A 207 16.61 -28.19 -38.29
N ILE A 208 16.67 -27.19 -39.17
CA ILE A 208 17.19 -27.38 -40.53
C ILE A 208 18.70 -27.65 -40.52
N LYS A 209 19.46 -26.97 -39.66
CA LYS A 209 20.88 -27.28 -39.44
C LYS A 209 21.06 -28.70 -38.90
N PHE A 210 20.18 -29.12 -38.00
CA PHE A 210 20.18 -30.49 -37.49
C PHE A 210 19.88 -31.52 -38.56
N ILE A 211 18.96 -31.26 -39.49
CA ILE A 211 18.73 -32.14 -40.64
C ILE A 211 20.00 -32.22 -41.51
N ASP A 212 20.63 -31.10 -41.83
CA ASP A 212 21.85 -31.05 -42.65
C ASP A 212 23.05 -31.78 -42.01
N THR A 213 23.15 -31.79 -40.67
CA THR A 213 24.24 -32.46 -39.96
C THR A 213 23.89 -33.87 -39.50
N GLY A 214 22.71 -34.10 -38.94
CA GLY A 214 22.26 -35.35 -38.36
C GLY A 214 22.07 -36.46 -39.39
N VAL A 215 21.46 -36.14 -40.53
CA VAL A 215 21.23 -37.11 -41.63
C VAL A 215 22.56 -37.64 -42.18
N PHE A 216 23.59 -36.78 -42.26
CA PHE A 216 24.85 -37.10 -42.92
C PHE A 216 25.99 -37.50 -41.96
N ALA A 217 25.99 -37.06 -40.70
CA ALA A 217 27.12 -37.21 -39.78
C ALA A 217 26.83 -38.00 -38.49
N SER A 218 25.61 -37.95 -37.92
CA SER A 218 25.33 -38.58 -36.61
C SER A 218 23.95 -39.24 -36.55
N LYS A 219 23.87 -40.46 -37.10
CA LYS A 219 22.63 -41.24 -37.20
C LYS A 219 21.97 -41.53 -35.85
N GLN A 220 22.77 -41.77 -34.81
CA GLN A 220 22.22 -42.14 -33.50
C GLN A 220 21.44 -40.97 -32.88
N ILE A 221 22.03 -39.76 -32.88
CA ILE A 221 21.37 -38.55 -32.37
C ILE A 221 20.13 -38.24 -33.20
N TYR A 222 20.24 -38.41 -34.52
CA TYR A 222 19.14 -38.21 -35.45
C TYR A 222 17.91 -39.08 -35.12
N ARG A 223 18.12 -40.40 -34.98
CA ARG A 223 17.05 -41.33 -34.62
C ARG A 223 16.52 -41.08 -33.21
N SER A 224 17.38 -40.73 -32.26
CA SER A 224 16.94 -40.36 -30.90
C SER A 224 16.00 -39.15 -30.90
N TYR A 225 16.23 -38.15 -31.74
CA TYR A 225 15.31 -37.02 -31.89
C TYR A 225 13.98 -37.44 -32.52
N MET A 226 14.00 -38.26 -33.57
CA MET A 226 12.76 -38.71 -34.21
C MET A 226 11.90 -39.50 -33.24
N ASN A 227 12.49 -40.42 -32.47
CA ASN A 227 11.79 -41.14 -31.41
C ASN A 227 11.31 -40.20 -30.29
N PHE A 228 12.09 -39.16 -29.97
CA PHE A 228 11.69 -38.14 -28.99
C PHE A 228 10.41 -37.40 -29.42
N MET A 229 10.24 -37.12 -30.71
CA MET A 229 9.05 -36.45 -31.22
C MET A 229 7.79 -37.32 -31.21
N GLU A 230 7.93 -38.64 -31.27
CA GLU A 230 6.79 -39.57 -31.19
C GLU A 230 6.05 -39.48 -29.86
N TYR A 231 6.75 -39.14 -28.76
CA TYR A 231 6.11 -38.95 -27.45
C TYR A 231 5.09 -37.80 -27.43
N PHE A 232 5.29 -36.77 -28.24
CA PHE A 232 4.41 -35.58 -28.25
C PHE A 232 3.25 -35.71 -29.24
N GLU A 233 3.21 -36.77 -30.05
CA GLU A 233 2.20 -36.98 -31.11
C GLU A 233 2.03 -35.74 -32.02
N TYR A 234 3.10 -34.96 -32.22
CA TYR A 234 3.04 -33.68 -32.92
C TYR A 234 2.86 -33.89 -34.43
N GLU A 235 1.76 -33.42 -35.02
CA GLU A 235 1.37 -33.77 -36.40
C GLU A 235 1.69 -32.70 -37.47
N GLU A 236 2.14 -31.51 -37.06
CA GLU A 236 2.37 -30.38 -37.97
C GLU A 236 3.83 -30.26 -38.43
N VAL A 237 4.04 -29.65 -39.60
CA VAL A 237 5.38 -29.29 -40.11
C VAL A 237 5.47 -27.78 -40.17
N ASN A 238 5.89 -27.16 -39.08
CA ASN A 238 5.95 -25.71 -38.95
C ASN A 238 7.18 -25.28 -38.13
N GLU A 239 7.23 -24.00 -37.72
CA GLU A 239 8.38 -23.43 -37.01
C GLU A 239 8.62 -24.02 -35.62
N GLU A 240 7.60 -24.60 -34.96
CA GLU A 240 7.69 -25.23 -33.64
C GLU A 240 8.57 -26.51 -33.66
N LEU A 241 8.90 -27.05 -34.84
CA LEU A 241 9.95 -28.06 -34.98
C LEU A 241 11.33 -27.55 -34.53
N ASN A 242 11.57 -26.23 -34.61
CA ASN A 242 12.77 -25.64 -34.01
C ASN A 242 12.69 -25.65 -32.47
N ASP A 243 11.51 -25.35 -31.92
CA ASP A 243 11.31 -25.27 -30.47
C ASP A 243 11.43 -26.66 -29.82
N SER A 244 10.88 -27.69 -30.47
CA SER A 244 11.04 -29.09 -30.04
C SER A 244 12.48 -29.60 -30.16
N TYR A 245 13.21 -29.19 -31.20
CA TYR A 245 14.65 -29.49 -31.29
C TYR A 245 15.45 -28.80 -30.19
N ASN A 246 15.13 -27.54 -29.87
CA ASN A 246 15.72 -26.85 -28.72
C ASN A 246 15.38 -27.59 -27.41
N LEU A 247 14.16 -28.09 -27.24
CA LEU A 247 13.80 -28.92 -26.08
C LEU A 247 14.60 -30.23 -26.02
N PHE A 248 14.77 -30.91 -27.15
CA PHE A 248 15.60 -32.11 -27.22
C PHE A 248 17.06 -31.82 -26.80
N LEU A 249 17.62 -30.71 -27.26
CA LEU A 249 18.96 -30.26 -26.85
C LEU A 249 19.01 -29.90 -25.36
N LEU A 250 17.99 -29.22 -24.82
CA LEU A 250 17.91 -28.83 -23.42
C LEU A 250 18.00 -30.05 -22.50
N LEU A 251 17.26 -31.11 -22.84
CA LEU A 251 17.16 -32.32 -22.03
C LEU A 251 18.40 -33.22 -22.17
N ASN A 252 18.99 -33.31 -23.37
CA ASN A 252 20.10 -34.23 -23.60
C ASN A 252 21.48 -33.58 -23.41
N ILE A 253 21.61 -32.27 -23.65
CA ILE A 253 22.86 -31.51 -23.54
C ILE A 253 22.54 -30.07 -23.05
N PRO A 254 22.16 -29.89 -21.76
CA PRO A 254 21.70 -28.59 -21.23
C PRO A 254 22.67 -27.43 -21.45
N ASN A 255 23.98 -27.71 -21.43
CA ASN A 255 25.04 -26.72 -21.61
C ASN A 255 25.16 -26.20 -23.05
N LEU A 256 24.50 -26.83 -24.03
CA LEU A 256 24.57 -26.42 -25.43
C LEU A 256 23.67 -25.22 -25.75
N ILE A 257 22.64 -24.98 -24.93
CA ILE A 257 21.73 -23.85 -25.09
C ILE A 257 22.26 -22.69 -24.26
N ASN A 258 22.86 -21.72 -24.96
CA ASN A 258 23.27 -20.44 -24.40
C ASN A 258 22.37 -19.29 -24.88
N ASP A 259 21.37 -19.58 -25.72
CA ASP A 259 20.40 -18.61 -26.22
C ASP A 259 19.12 -18.69 -25.38
N GLU A 260 18.80 -17.61 -24.68
CA GLU A 260 17.62 -17.46 -23.83
C GLU A 260 16.32 -17.68 -24.61
N ARG A 261 16.25 -17.22 -25.87
CA ARG A 261 15.07 -17.42 -26.72
C ARG A 261 14.85 -18.89 -27.03
N ALA A 262 15.93 -19.62 -27.27
CA ALA A 262 15.86 -21.06 -27.52
C ALA A 262 15.36 -21.81 -26.27
N LEU A 263 15.79 -21.39 -25.07
CA LEU A 263 15.30 -21.93 -23.80
C LEU A 263 13.81 -21.64 -23.60
N GLN A 264 13.37 -20.40 -23.83
CA GLN A 264 11.96 -20.03 -23.71
C GLN A 264 11.07 -20.81 -24.69
N SER A 265 11.48 -20.90 -25.95
CA SER A 265 10.81 -21.68 -26.99
C SER A 265 10.67 -23.16 -26.59
N ALA A 266 11.76 -23.77 -26.09
CA ALA A 266 11.76 -25.16 -25.65
C ALA A 266 10.74 -25.41 -24.52
N LEU A 267 10.72 -24.54 -23.52
CA LEU A 267 9.79 -24.64 -22.39
C LEU A 267 8.34 -24.44 -22.85
N LYS A 268 8.07 -23.49 -23.76
CA LYS A 268 6.73 -23.28 -24.34
C LYS A 268 6.23 -24.50 -25.08
N PHE A 269 7.07 -25.11 -25.93
CA PHE A 269 6.73 -26.34 -26.63
C PHE A 269 6.36 -27.45 -25.63
N LEU A 270 7.18 -27.62 -24.59
CA LEU A 270 6.97 -28.63 -23.56
C LEU A 270 5.66 -28.43 -22.80
N ILE A 271 5.38 -27.20 -22.34
CA ILE A 271 4.16 -26.86 -21.60
C ILE A 271 2.91 -27.10 -22.47
N LYS A 272 2.99 -26.80 -23.77
CA LYS A 272 1.87 -26.90 -24.72
C LYS A 272 1.54 -28.35 -25.09
N TYR A 273 2.55 -29.19 -25.34
CA TYR A 273 2.35 -30.51 -25.96
C TYR A 273 2.58 -31.71 -25.04
N ALA A 274 3.38 -31.60 -23.98
CA ALA A 274 3.63 -32.75 -23.10
C ALA A 274 2.40 -33.09 -22.25
N LYS A 275 2.14 -34.37 -22.01
CA LYS A 275 1.14 -34.85 -21.05
C LYS A 275 1.64 -34.60 -19.61
N VAL A 276 0.72 -34.53 -18.64
CA VAL A 276 1.07 -34.30 -17.21
C VAL A 276 2.11 -35.31 -16.70
N SER A 277 1.92 -36.59 -17.03
CA SER A 277 2.84 -37.67 -16.64
C SER A 277 4.24 -37.52 -17.23
N GLU A 278 4.34 -36.99 -18.45
CA GLU A 278 5.61 -36.77 -19.16
C GLU A 278 6.36 -35.57 -18.57
N ARG A 279 5.65 -34.48 -18.27
CA ARG A 279 6.24 -33.33 -17.58
C ARG A 279 6.78 -33.73 -16.21
N LYS A 280 6.04 -34.52 -15.44
CA LYS A 280 6.50 -35.11 -14.18
C LYS A 280 7.78 -35.92 -14.37
N TYR A 281 7.78 -36.86 -15.31
CA TYR A 281 8.96 -37.70 -15.60
C TYR A 281 10.18 -36.86 -15.98
N LEU A 282 10.00 -35.85 -16.82
CA LEU A 282 11.09 -34.96 -17.23
C LEU A 282 11.68 -34.18 -16.07
N ILE A 283 10.84 -33.62 -15.20
CA ILE A 283 11.33 -32.89 -14.02
C ILE A 283 12.09 -33.85 -13.10
N GLU A 284 11.53 -35.02 -12.80
CA GLU A 284 12.20 -36.02 -11.96
C GLU A 284 13.54 -36.50 -12.53
N THR A 285 13.64 -36.62 -13.86
CA THR A 285 14.85 -37.11 -14.54
C THR A 285 15.92 -36.03 -14.65
N TYR A 286 15.52 -34.77 -14.87
CA TYR A 286 16.44 -33.69 -15.26
C TYR A 286 16.57 -32.55 -14.25
N ILE A 287 15.88 -32.56 -13.10
CA ILE A 287 15.96 -31.45 -12.11
C ILE A 287 17.39 -31.09 -11.71
N THR A 288 18.26 -32.09 -11.57
CA THR A 288 19.68 -31.87 -11.23
C THR A 288 20.42 -31.17 -12.37
N SER A 289 20.09 -31.49 -13.62
CA SER A 289 20.62 -30.80 -14.79
C SER A 289 20.05 -29.38 -14.91
N LEU A 290 18.80 -29.16 -14.51
CA LEU A 290 18.18 -27.84 -14.50
C LEU A 290 18.82 -26.89 -13.47
N ASP A 291 19.41 -27.39 -12.37
CA ASP A 291 20.18 -26.55 -11.44
C ASP A 291 21.38 -25.85 -12.12
N SER A 292 21.92 -26.44 -13.19
CA SER A 292 22.97 -25.77 -13.99
C SER A 292 22.47 -24.55 -14.76
N LEU A 293 21.14 -24.42 -14.94
CA LEU A 293 20.49 -23.31 -15.62
C LEU A 293 20.09 -22.18 -14.67
N THR A 294 20.24 -22.34 -13.35
CA THR A 294 19.86 -21.34 -12.32
C THR A 294 20.43 -19.93 -12.61
N ASN A 295 21.64 -19.86 -13.18
CA ASN A 295 22.31 -18.60 -13.54
C ASN A 295 21.93 -18.06 -14.94
N LYS A 296 21.13 -18.81 -15.70
CA LYS A 296 20.63 -18.43 -17.03
C LYS A 296 19.16 -18.03 -17.01
N ILE A 297 18.48 -18.23 -15.87
CA ILE A 297 17.08 -17.82 -15.69
C ILE A 297 17.05 -16.33 -15.39
N ASN A 298 16.77 -15.54 -16.43
CA ASN A 298 16.48 -14.12 -16.31
C ASN A 298 14.95 -13.90 -16.13
N PHE A 299 14.54 -12.65 -15.96
CA PHE A 299 13.13 -12.31 -15.74
C PHE A 299 12.20 -12.72 -16.90
N ASP A 300 12.66 -12.62 -18.15
CA ASP A 300 11.85 -12.85 -19.36
C ASP A 300 11.41 -14.31 -19.55
N ILE A 301 12.11 -15.25 -18.90
CA ILE A 301 11.83 -16.69 -18.99
C ILE A 301 11.43 -17.33 -17.65
N ALA A 302 11.56 -16.57 -16.55
CA ALA A 302 11.36 -17.09 -15.20
C ALA A 302 9.95 -17.62 -14.98
N GLU A 303 8.93 -16.92 -15.50
CA GLU A 303 7.53 -17.32 -15.35
C GLU A 303 7.25 -18.67 -16.00
N GLU A 304 7.61 -18.86 -17.28
CA GLU A 304 7.43 -20.14 -17.97
C GLU A 304 8.25 -21.26 -17.33
N PHE A 305 9.49 -20.95 -16.90
CA PHE A 305 10.35 -21.94 -16.24
C PHE A 305 9.75 -22.41 -14.91
N TYR A 306 9.33 -21.51 -14.03
CA TYR A 306 8.74 -21.90 -12.75
C TYR A 306 7.35 -22.51 -12.90
N TYR A 307 6.57 -22.06 -13.88
CA TYR A 307 5.31 -22.74 -14.22
C TYR A 307 5.57 -24.18 -14.64
N PHE A 308 6.56 -24.43 -15.50
CA PHE A 308 6.98 -25.78 -15.85
C PHE A 308 7.42 -26.58 -14.61
N VAL A 309 8.28 -26.00 -13.77
CA VAL A 309 8.86 -26.70 -12.60
C VAL A 309 7.84 -26.98 -11.49
N PHE A 310 6.85 -26.11 -11.24
CA PHE A 310 5.96 -26.25 -10.09
C PHE A 310 4.55 -26.75 -10.39
N LYS A 311 4.05 -26.59 -11.63
CA LYS A 311 2.64 -26.88 -11.98
C LYS A 311 2.23 -28.31 -11.65
N ASP A 312 3.02 -29.29 -12.07
CA ASP A 312 2.64 -30.71 -11.98
C ASP A 312 3.51 -31.51 -11.02
N VAL A 313 4.49 -30.90 -10.34
CA VAL A 313 5.38 -31.63 -9.43
C VAL A 313 4.68 -31.90 -8.11
N GLU A 314 4.49 -33.19 -7.82
CA GLU A 314 4.07 -33.67 -6.51
C GLU A 314 5.22 -33.56 -5.51
N HIS A 315 4.87 -33.54 -4.22
CA HIS A 315 5.84 -33.41 -3.14
C HIS A 315 6.69 -34.69 -2.96
N LYS A 316 7.60 -34.93 -3.91
CA LYS A 316 8.61 -35.98 -3.85
C LYS A 316 9.91 -35.37 -3.33
N LYS A 317 10.30 -35.79 -2.11
CA LYS A 317 11.52 -35.35 -1.43
C LYS A 317 12.75 -35.50 -2.34
N GLY A 318 13.64 -34.51 -2.36
CA GLY A 318 14.78 -34.43 -3.28
C GLY A 318 14.48 -33.66 -4.57
N VAL A 319 13.46 -34.05 -5.34
CA VAL A 319 13.09 -33.35 -6.59
C VAL A 319 12.47 -31.98 -6.28
N TYR A 320 11.48 -31.96 -5.40
CA TYR A 320 10.81 -30.72 -5.02
C TYR A 320 11.76 -29.78 -4.24
N ASP A 321 12.62 -30.34 -3.38
CA ASP A 321 13.64 -29.58 -2.65
C ASP A 321 14.59 -28.84 -3.60
N THR A 322 15.03 -29.54 -4.66
CA THR A 322 15.90 -28.95 -5.69
C THR A 322 15.16 -27.86 -6.47
N ALA A 323 13.89 -28.09 -6.83
CA ALA A 323 13.06 -27.08 -7.50
C ALA A 323 12.90 -25.80 -6.68
N VAL A 324 12.58 -25.94 -5.39
CA VAL A 324 12.45 -24.80 -4.45
C VAL A 324 13.79 -24.09 -4.28
N SER A 325 14.90 -24.83 -4.14
CA SER A 325 16.24 -24.25 -4.07
C SER A 325 16.61 -23.46 -5.34
N ILE A 326 16.32 -23.99 -6.53
CA ILE A 326 16.56 -23.32 -7.81
C ILE A 326 15.77 -22.02 -7.85
N PHE A 327 14.47 -22.08 -7.52
CA PHE A 327 13.58 -20.92 -7.54
C PHE A 327 14.10 -19.76 -6.70
N TYR A 328 14.43 -19.99 -5.43
CA TYR A 328 14.94 -18.93 -4.58
C TYR A 328 16.29 -18.41 -5.11
N ARG A 329 17.24 -19.29 -5.46
CA ARG A 329 18.54 -18.84 -6.02
C ARG A 329 18.37 -17.97 -7.26
N SER A 330 17.52 -18.38 -8.19
CA SER A 330 17.28 -17.66 -9.42
C SER A 330 16.55 -16.34 -9.18
N ILE A 331 15.59 -16.25 -8.25
CA ILE A 331 14.96 -14.97 -7.89
C ILE A 331 15.99 -13.95 -7.40
N PHE A 332 16.92 -14.35 -6.53
CA PHE A 332 17.96 -13.44 -6.04
C PHE A 332 19.00 -13.09 -7.14
N ASN A 333 19.26 -13.99 -8.08
CA ASN A 333 20.07 -13.68 -9.26
C ASN A 333 19.37 -12.67 -10.19
N ILE A 334 18.09 -12.83 -10.46
CA ILE A 334 17.28 -11.88 -11.25
C ILE A 334 17.28 -10.49 -10.59
N LEU A 335 17.19 -10.45 -9.26
CA LEU A 335 17.32 -9.20 -8.51
C LEU A 335 18.68 -8.52 -8.72
N LYS A 336 19.77 -9.31 -8.74
CA LYS A 336 21.13 -8.82 -8.98
C LYS A 336 21.30 -8.23 -10.39
N GLU A 337 20.55 -8.71 -11.38
CA GLU A 337 20.56 -8.17 -12.75
C GLU A 337 19.87 -6.81 -12.88
N GLY A 338 19.26 -6.29 -11.81
CA GLY A 338 18.74 -4.92 -11.73
C GLY A 338 17.24 -4.77 -11.95
N GLN A 339 16.48 -5.87 -11.93
CA GLN A 339 15.02 -5.83 -12.00
C GLN A 339 14.40 -5.07 -10.81
N SER A 340 13.19 -4.53 -11.02
CA SER A 340 12.48 -3.82 -9.96
C SER A 340 11.99 -4.79 -8.87
N LEU A 341 11.95 -4.32 -7.63
CA LEU A 341 11.47 -5.11 -6.49
C LEU A 341 10.04 -5.59 -6.72
N LYS A 342 9.17 -4.70 -7.21
CA LYS A 342 7.76 -5.01 -7.54
C LYS A 342 7.63 -6.18 -8.50
N ASN A 343 8.37 -6.17 -9.62
CA ASN A 343 8.31 -7.24 -10.62
C ASN A 343 8.70 -8.60 -10.02
N ILE A 344 9.66 -8.62 -9.11
CA ILE A 344 10.14 -9.84 -8.45
C ILE A 344 9.15 -10.32 -7.38
N ILE A 345 8.54 -9.40 -6.63
CA ILE A 345 7.44 -9.72 -5.70
C ILE A 345 6.26 -10.33 -6.47
N ASP A 346 5.88 -9.74 -7.61
CA ASP A 346 4.81 -10.27 -8.46
C ASP A 346 5.13 -11.69 -8.98
N LEU A 347 6.36 -11.92 -9.43
CA LEU A 347 6.84 -13.24 -9.83
C LEU A 347 6.80 -14.24 -8.67
N TYR A 348 7.24 -13.84 -7.48
CA TYR A 348 7.17 -14.66 -6.27
C TYR A 348 5.72 -15.03 -5.94
N ASN A 349 4.81 -14.07 -5.95
CA ASN A 349 3.39 -14.27 -5.63
C ASN A 349 2.71 -15.22 -6.63
N LYS A 350 3.03 -15.12 -7.93
CA LYS A 350 2.55 -16.07 -8.95
C LYS A 350 2.99 -17.49 -8.65
N VAL A 351 4.26 -17.68 -8.29
CA VAL A 351 4.80 -19.02 -7.97
C VAL A 351 4.29 -19.52 -6.62
N ALA A 352 4.10 -18.63 -5.64
CA ALA A 352 3.48 -18.98 -4.37
C ALA A 352 2.04 -19.47 -4.56
N GLU A 353 1.24 -18.83 -5.42
CA GLU A 353 -0.12 -19.28 -5.72
C GLU A 353 -0.15 -20.68 -6.37
N LEU A 354 0.82 -21.01 -7.24
CA LEU A 354 0.97 -22.36 -7.80
C LEU A 354 1.29 -23.42 -6.72
N ASN A 355 1.79 -22.98 -5.56
CA ASN A 355 2.22 -23.85 -4.46
C ASN A 355 1.40 -23.65 -3.18
N LYS A 356 0.23 -23.00 -3.24
CA LYS A 356 -0.59 -22.70 -2.05
C LYS A 356 -0.96 -23.91 -1.20
N ASP A 357 -1.17 -25.05 -1.83
CA ASP A 357 -1.53 -26.30 -1.16
C ASP A 357 -0.29 -27.12 -0.72
N LYS A 358 0.93 -26.55 -0.82
CA LYS A 358 2.20 -27.22 -0.55
C LYS A 358 2.95 -26.50 0.58
N PRO A 359 2.68 -26.83 1.86
CA PRO A 359 3.26 -26.14 3.02
C PRO A 359 4.79 -26.06 3.00
N TYR A 360 5.44 -27.07 2.42
CA TYR A 360 6.90 -27.13 2.37
C TYR A 360 7.55 -25.98 1.59
N PHE A 361 6.88 -25.47 0.55
CA PHE A 361 7.35 -24.30 -0.22
C PHE A 361 7.63 -23.11 0.71
N TYR A 362 6.70 -22.86 1.64
CA TYR A 362 6.80 -21.78 2.62
C TYR A 362 7.79 -22.11 3.74
N THR A 363 7.82 -23.35 4.25
CA THR A 363 8.73 -23.69 5.34
C THR A 363 10.21 -23.74 4.93
N TYR A 364 10.52 -23.88 3.64
CA TYR A 364 11.89 -23.96 3.14
C TYR A 364 12.73 -22.70 3.48
N VAL A 365 12.09 -21.53 3.51
CA VAL A 365 12.75 -20.25 3.81
C VAL A 365 12.72 -19.88 5.29
N LEU A 366 12.09 -20.71 6.12
CA LEU A 366 11.91 -20.47 7.55
C LEU A 366 12.98 -21.23 8.36
N ASP A 367 14.23 -21.16 7.90
CA ASP A 367 15.38 -21.76 8.57
C ASP A 367 16.62 -20.86 8.51
N LYS A 368 17.63 -21.20 9.32
CA LYS A 368 18.90 -20.45 9.38
C LYS A 368 19.70 -20.49 8.08
N THR A 369 19.46 -21.48 7.23
CA THR A 369 20.19 -21.67 5.98
C THR A 369 19.77 -20.61 4.98
N PHE A 370 18.48 -20.33 4.89
CA PHE A 370 17.94 -19.27 4.04
C PHE A 370 18.43 -17.89 4.44
N PHE A 371 18.43 -17.55 5.73
CA PHE A 371 18.92 -16.25 6.18
C PHE A 371 20.42 -16.06 5.93
N LYS A 372 21.23 -17.11 6.12
CA LYS A 372 22.64 -17.10 5.70
C LYS A 372 22.80 -16.93 4.19
N PHE A 373 21.95 -17.60 3.42
CA PHE A 373 21.92 -17.43 1.98
C PHE A 373 21.61 -15.98 1.58
N ILE A 374 20.64 -15.31 2.21
CA ILE A 374 20.37 -13.88 1.97
C ILE A 374 21.60 -13.03 2.33
N GLU A 375 22.28 -13.33 3.43
CA GLU A 375 23.52 -12.67 3.83
C GLU A 375 24.64 -12.87 2.80
N ASP A 376 24.72 -14.00 2.10
CA ASP A 376 25.73 -14.16 1.04
C ASP A 376 25.52 -13.18 -0.14
N PHE A 377 24.34 -12.54 -0.25
CA PHE A 377 24.06 -11.43 -1.18
C PHE A 377 24.25 -10.05 -0.55
N ILE A 378 25.03 -9.92 0.54
CA ILE A 378 25.31 -8.69 1.34
C ILE A 378 25.57 -7.44 0.49
N SER A 379 26.10 -7.56 -0.73
CA SER A 379 26.34 -6.42 -1.62
C SER A 379 25.07 -5.78 -2.21
N LEU A 380 23.89 -6.35 -1.99
CA LEU A 380 22.61 -5.89 -2.52
C LEU A 380 21.63 -5.63 -1.38
N ASP A 381 21.47 -4.38 -0.95
CA ASP A 381 20.48 -4.00 0.08
C ASP A 381 19.07 -4.54 -0.26
N ARG A 382 18.72 -4.53 -1.55
CA ARG A 382 17.45 -5.07 -2.07
C ARG A 382 17.25 -6.56 -1.77
N ALA A 383 18.30 -7.35 -1.63
CA ALA A 383 18.18 -8.77 -1.31
C ALA A 383 17.61 -8.97 0.10
N LYS A 384 18.01 -8.14 1.06
CA LYS A 384 17.47 -8.19 2.43
C LYS A 384 16.00 -7.76 2.46
N VAL A 385 15.65 -6.74 1.67
CA VAL A 385 14.27 -6.26 1.50
C VAL A 385 13.36 -7.38 0.96
N LEU A 386 13.76 -8.02 -0.14
CA LEU A 386 13.02 -9.15 -0.71
C LEU A 386 12.99 -10.36 0.24
N GLY A 387 14.12 -10.65 0.91
CA GLY A 387 14.23 -11.73 1.88
C GLY A 387 13.26 -11.57 3.05
N LEU A 388 13.11 -10.34 3.56
CA LEU A 388 12.14 -10.01 4.61
C LEU A 388 10.70 -10.27 4.13
N TYR A 389 10.35 -9.80 2.93
CA TYR A 389 9.03 -10.05 2.35
C TYR A 389 8.73 -11.55 2.21
N ILE A 390 9.66 -12.31 1.63
CA ILE A 390 9.53 -13.76 1.45
C ILE A 390 9.36 -14.47 2.81
N ALA A 391 10.15 -14.09 3.82
CA ALA A 391 10.08 -14.68 5.15
C ALA A 391 8.74 -14.39 5.85
N VAL A 392 8.26 -13.15 5.80
CA VAL A 392 6.96 -12.78 6.39
C VAL A 392 5.80 -13.46 5.65
N PHE A 393 5.78 -13.41 4.32
CA PHE A 393 4.77 -14.08 3.50
C PHE A 393 4.73 -15.58 3.81
N SER A 394 5.89 -16.22 3.89
CA SER A 394 6.00 -17.66 4.14
C SER A 394 5.60 -18.03 5.57
N ALA A 395 5.91 -17.20 6.56
CA ALA A 395 5.48 -17.39 7.94
C ALA A 395 3.95 -17.38 8.06
N LEU A 396 3.28 -16.40 7.45
CA LEU A 396 1.82 -16.29 7.42
C LEU A 396 1.18 -17.53 6.77
N ASN A 397 1.66 -17.92 5.59
CA ASN A 397 1.11 -19.08 4.86
C ASN A 397 1.46 -20.43 5.52
N SER A 398 2.47 -20.47 6.39
CA SER A 398 2.79 -21.64 7.22
C SER A 398 2.05 -21.66 8.57
N GLY A 399 1.28 -20.61 8.90
CA GLY A 399 0.61 -20.47 10.19
C GLY A 399 1.55 -20.18 11.37
N LEU A 400 2.73 -19.62 11.12
CA LEU A 400 3.65 -19.19 12.18
C LEU A 400 3.25 -17.80 12.70
N SER A 401 3.33 -17.61 14.01
CA SER A 401 3.21 -16.28 14.61
C SER A 401 4.49 -15.46 14.38
N PHE A 402 4.38 -14.13 14.41
CA PHE A 402 5.55 -13.25 14.30
C PHE A 402 6.61 -13.54 15.37
N SER A 403 6.18 -13.89 16.59
CA SER A 403 7.10 -14.30 17.66
C SER A 403 7.90 -15.56 17.32
N GLN A 404 7.28 -16.53 16.63
CA GLN A 404 7.99 -17.72 16.16
C GLN A 404 8.98 -17.36 15.06
N LEU A 405 8.60 -16.50 14.11
CA LEU A 405 9.48 -16.00 13.05
C LEU A 405 10.70 -15.25 13.62
N LYS A 406 10.48 -14.37 14.61
CA LYS A 406 11.53 -13.60 15.30
C LYS A 406 12.60 -14.48 15.94
N ASN A 407 12.24 -15.68 16.39
CA ASN A 407 13.14 -16.61 17.05
C ASN A 407 13.99 -17.46 16.07
N ILE A 408 13.79 -17.32 14.75
CA ILE A 408 14.60 -18.04 13.76
C ILE A 408 15.97 -17.37 13.65
N GLU A 409 17.04 -18.16 13.81
CA GLU A 409 18.43 -17.69 13.70
C GLU A 409 18.66 -17.00 12.34
N GLY A 410 19.11 -15.75 12.37
CA GLY A 410 19.36 -14.93 11.18
C GLY A 410 18.23 -13.97 10.79
N PHE A 411 16.97 -14.25 11.17
CA PHE A 411 15.82 -13.39 10.80
C PHE A 411 15.98 -11.95 11.25
N LYS A 412 16.45 -11.72 12.49
CA LYS A 412 16.65 -10.37 13.04
C LYS A 412 17.56 -9.51 12.16
N ASN A 413 18.64 -10.07 11.63
CA ASN A 413 19.55 -9.33 10.75
C ASN A 413 18.87 -8.95 9.42
N THR A 414 18.07 -9.86 8.86
CA THR A 414 17.25 -9.59 7.66
C THR A 414 16.16 -8.56 7.93
N PHE A 415 15.53 -8.59 9.11
CA PHE A 415 14.55 -7.60 9.54
C PHE A 415 15.18 -6.22 9.66
N ASP A 416 16.25 -6.09 10.45
CA ASP A 416 16.89 -4.81 10.78
C ASP A 416 17.41 -4.05 9.54
N HIS A 417 17.83 -4.78 8.50
CA HIS A 417 18.39 -4.18 7.28
C HIS A 417 17.48 -4.27 6.06
N GLY A 418 16.48 -5.15 6.08
CA GLY A 418 15.53 -5.33 4.99
C GLY A 418 14.29 -4.45 5.13
N LEU A 419 13.98 -4.01 6.35
CA LEU A 419 12.81 -3.17 6.58
C LEU A 419 13.09 -1.74 6.12
N ASN A 420 12.21 -1.24 5.24
CA ASN A 420 12.17 0.14 4.80
C ASN A 420 10.73 0.53 4.43
N GLU A 421 10.52 1.80 4.12
CA GLU A 421 9.20 2.34 3.75
C GLU A 421 8.60 1.67 2.50
N GLU A 422 9.43 1.28 1.51
CA GLU A 422 8.97 0.67 0.26
C GLU A 422 8.38 -0.73 0.48
N ILE A 423 9.01 -1.57 1.32
CA ILE A 423 8.54 -2.94 1.57
C ILE A 423 7.42 -3.01 2.61
N MET A 424 7.27 -1.95 3.40
CA MET A 424 6.27 -1.89 4.46
C MET A 424 4.86 -2.08 3.89
N GLU A 425 4.52 -1.34 2.83
CA GLU A 425 3.21 -1.45 2.17
C GLU A 425 2.91 -2.90 1.75
N TYR A 426 3.86 -3.55 1.05
CA TYR A 426 3.69 -4.94 0.62
C TYR A 426 3.53 -5.92 1.79
N ILE A 427 4.24 -5.73 2.90
CA ILE A 427 4.12 -6.61 4.08
C ILE A 427 2.75 -6.41 4.77
N LEU A 428 2.28 -5.17 4.88
CA LEU A 428 0.99 -4.87 5.50
C LEU A 428 -0.17 -5.47 4.71
N GLU A 429 -0.14 -5.39 3.38
CA GLU A 429 -1.13 -6.05 2.51
C GLU A 429 -1.24 -7.56 2.77
N GLN A 430 -0.12 -8.22 3.11
CA GLN A 430 -0.13 -9.66 3.40
C GLN A 430 -0.57 -9.98 4.82
N THR A 431 -0.20 -9.13 5.78
CA THR A 431 -0.49 -9.35 7.21
C THR A 431 -1.90 -8.94 7.59
N GLU A 432 -2.61 -8.13 6.80
CA GLU A 432 -3.93 -7.54 7.12
C GLU A 432 -4.97 -8.57 7.63
N ARG A 433 -4.91 -9.83 7.16
CA ARG A 433 -5.83 -10.90 7.58
C ARG A 433 -5.52 -11.50 8.95
N ASP A 434 -4.32 -11.26 9.47
CA ASP A 434 -3.86 -11.69 10.79
C ASP A 434 -3.45 -10.46 11.61
N LEU A 435 -4.42 -9.93 12.35
CA LEU A 435 -4.23 -8.74 13.18
C LEU A 435 -3.13 -8.95 14.24
N ASP A 436 -3.05 -10.15 14.83
CA ASP A 436 -2.06 -10.45 15.85
C ASP A 436 -0.64 -10.43 15.28
N PHE A 437 -0.45 -11.00 14.09
CA PHE A 437 0.80 -10.93 13.37
C PHE A 437 1.14 -9.48 12.99
N THR A 438 0.18 -8.75 12.41
CA THR A 438 0.33 -7.34 11.99
C THR A 438 0.79 -6.46 13.15
N LEU A 439 0.13 -6.56 14.31
CA LEU A 439 0.45 -5.74 15.47
C LEU A 439 1.85 -6.05 16.01
N SER A 440 2.23 -7.32 16.11
CA SER A 440 3.58 -7.70 16.56
C SER A 440 4.66 -7.25 15.59
N PHE A 441 4.40 -7.37 14.29
CA PHE A 441 5.30 -6.87 13.25
C PHE A 441 5.48 -5.34 13.37
N LEU A 442 4.38 -4.59 13.46
CA LEU A 442 4.40 -3.12 13.52
C LEU A 442 5.15 -2.60 14.75
N ILE A 443 5.00 -3.28 15.90
CA ILE A 443 5.67 -2.88 17.13
C ILE A 443 7.18 -3.12 17.04
N GLU A 444 7.63 -4.22 16.43
CA GLU A 444 9.06 -4.45 16.17
C GLU A 444 9.61 -3.42 15.16
N ALA A 445 8.80 -3.07 14.16
CA ALA A 445 9.15 -2.11 13.11
C ALA A 445 9.29 -0.67 13.61
N LEU A 446 8.78 -0.32 14.79
CA LEU A 446 8.82 1.04 15.34
C LEU A 446 10.22 1.63 15.43
N ASP A 447 11.23 0.81 15.74
CA ASP A 447 12.61 1.26 15.90
C ASP A 447 13.31 1.58 14.57
N LEU A 448 12.75 1.12 13.45
CA LEU A 448 13.34 1.21 12.12
C LEU A 448 12.52 2.11 11.18
N CYS A 449 11.19 2.05 11.27
CA CYS A 449 10.24 2.80 10.44
C CYS A 449 9.13 3.43 11.31
N GLN A 450 9.53 4.30 12.25
CA GLN A 450 8.62 4.89 13.24
C GLN A 450 7.41 5.60 12.61
N ALA A 451 7.61 6.44 11.59
CA ALA A 451 6.53 7.26 11.03
C ALA A 451 5.39 6.40 10.46
N SER A 452 5.72 5.45 9.58
CA SER A 452 4.72 4.56 8.97
C SER A 452 4.14 3.56 9.96
N SER A 453 4.96 3.01 10.87
CA SER A 453 4.45 2.10 11.89
C SER A 453 3.44 2.76 12.83
N VAL A 454 3.70 4.01 13.27
CA VAL A 454 2.76 4.76 14.10
C VAL A 454 1.51 5.19 13.32
N ASN A 455 1.64 5.50 12.01
CA ASN A 455 0.48 5.78 11.15
C ASN A 455 -0.44 4.57 11.07
N GLU A 456 0.11 3.40 10.81
CA GLU A 456 -0.67 2.18 10.64
C GLU A 456 -1.26 1.67 11.96
N LEU A 457 -0.48 1.69 13.05
CA LEU A 457 -0.99 1.38 14.40
C LEU A 457 -2.14 2.32 14.78
N TYR A 458 -2.05 3.61 14.42
CA TYR A 458 -3.14 4.55 14.66
C TYR A 458 -4.37 4.27 13.80
N ARG A 459 -4.19 3.90 12.52
CA ARG A 459 -5.30 3.50 11.65
C ARG A 459 -6.07 2.32 12.26
N ILE A 460 -5.36 1.27 12.64
CA ILE A 460 -5.93 0.09 13.30
C ILE A 460 -6.60 0.48 14.63
N TYR A 461 -5.97 1.34 15.44
CA TYR A 461 -6.56 1.85 16.68
C TYR A 461 -7.86 2.63 16.46
N SER A 462 -7.93 3.44 15.41
CA SER A 462 -9.07 4.31 15.12
C SER A 462 -10.28 3.53 14.56
N GLU A 463 -10.04 2.46 13.82
CA GLU A 463 -11.07 1.60 13.24
C GLU A 463 -11.48 0.45 14.18
N GLY A 464 -10.60 0.10 15.13
CA GLY A 464 -10.77 -1.02 16.04
C GLY A 464 -11.73 -0.76 17.21
N ASP A 465 -12.26 -1.86 17.75
CA ASP A 465 -13.04 -1.83 18.99
C ASP A 465 -12.15 -1.69 20.24
N PHE A 466 -12.77 -1.69 21.42
CA PHE A 466 -12.05 -1.51 22.68
C PHE A 466 -11.04 -2.64 22.98
N GLU A 467 -11.26 -3.87 22.48
CA GLU A 467 -10.34 -4.99 22.69
C GLU A 467 -9.07 -4.80 21.85
N ILE A 468 -9.23 -4.41 20.59
CA ILE A 468 -8.11 -4.10 19.69
C ILE A 468 -7.28 -2.95 20.24
N LYS A 469 -7.93 -1.84 20.65
CA LYS A 469 -7.25 -0.69 21.24
C LYS A 469 -6.43 -1.09 22.47
N ARG A 470 -7.01 -1.89 23.37
CA ARG A 470 -6.30 -2.40 24.56
C ARG A 470 -5.15 -3.33 24.18
N ASN A 471 -5.31 -4.19 23.18
CA ASN A 471 -4.25 -5.09 22.72
C ASN A 471 -3.04 -4.29 22.20
N ILE A 472 -3.26 -3.24 21.41
CA ILE A 472 -2.20 -2.34 20.93
C ILE A 472 -1.44 -1.73 22.12
N TYR A 473 -2.17 -1.11 23.06
CA TYR A 473 -1.55 -0.48 24.22
C TYR A 473 -0.82 -1.50 25.10
N LYS A 474 -1.42 -2.66 25.36
CA LYS A 474 -0.79 -3.74 26.14
C LYS A 474 0.58 -4.10 25.56
N ARG A 475 0.67 -4.34 24.25
CA ARG A 475 1.93 -4.74 23.59
C ARG A 475 2.95 -3.61 23.56
N LEU A 476 2.52 -2.37 23.30
CA LEU A 476 3.41 -1.21 23.38
C LEU A 476 4.02 -1.05 24.78
N LEU A 477 3.23 -1.29 25.83
CA LEU A 477 3.70 -1.20 27.21
C LEU A 477 4.61 -2.38 27.60
N GLU A 478 4.31 -3.59 27.14
CA GLU A 478 5.15 -4.79 27.36
C GLU A 478 6.54 -4.64 26.72
N GLU A 479 6.66 -3.94 25.58
CA GLU A 479 7.92 -3.64 24.88
C GLU A 479 8.54 -2.28 25.29
N ASP A 480 8.08 -1.68 26.40
CA ASP A 480 8.54 -0.38 26.95
C ASP A 480 8.48 0.80 25.96
N LYS A 481 7.54 0.78 25.01
CA LYS A 481 7.29 1.83 24.01
C LYS A 481 6.25 2.87 24.47
N LYS A 482 6.34 3.32 25.72
CA LYS A 482 5.34 4.21 26.35
C LYS A 482 5.19 5.57 25.64
N GLU A 483 6.27 6.14 25.12
CA GLU A 483 6.22 7.41 24.36
C GLU A 483 5.45 7.26 23.03
N ILE A 484 5.50 6.08 22.39
CA ILE A 484 4.69 5.80 21.20
C ILE A 484 3.22 5.71 21.56
N ALA A 485 2.89 5.04 22.67
CA ALA A 485 1.53 4.98 23.20
C ALA A 485 0.96 6.38 23.51
N PHE A 486 1.80 7.28 24.01
CA PHE A 486 1.44 8.70 24.19
C PHE A 486 1.28 9.44 22.86
N THR A 487 2.14 9.19 21.87
CA THR A 487 2.03 9.77 20.52
C THR A 487 0.71 9.36 19.84
N MET A 488 0.27 8.12 20.03
CA MET A 488 -1.04 7.66 19.53
C MET A 488 -2.21 8.43 20.16
N TYR A 489 -2.12 8.73 21.46
CA TYR A 489 -3.10 9.58 22.15
C TYR A 489 -3.14 11.00 21.57
N LEU A 490 -1.99 11.63 21.35
CA LEU A 490 -1.92 12.97 20.76
C LEU A 490 -2.59 13.03 19.38
N ARG A 491 -2.34 12.04 18.53
CA ARG A 491 -2.99 11.94 17.23
C ARG A 491 -4.50 11.76 17.31
N GLY A 492 -4.96 10.99 18.30
CA GLY A 492 -6.38 10.85 18.57
C GLY A 492 -7.03 12.15 19.00
N LEU A 493 -6.35 12.90 19.87
CA LEU A 493 -6.77 14.22 20.32
C LEU A 493 -6.86 15.22 19.16
N GLU A 494 -5.84 15.28 18.31
CA GLU A 494 -5.77 16.21 17.16
C GLU A 494 -6.84 15.93 16.09
N LYS A 495 -7.20 14.66 15.89
CA LYS A 495 -8.17 14.24 14.86
C LYS A 495 -9.61 14.19 15.37
N SER A 496 -9.84 14.26 16.69
CA SER A 496 -11.19 14.16 17.23
C SER A 496 -11.98 15.44 16.99
N GLU A 497 -13.21 15.30 16.48
CA GLU A 497 -14.17 16.39 16.43
C GLU A 497 -14.68 16.78 17.83
N ASP A 498 -14.78 15.79 18.73
CA ASP A 498 -15.19 15.96 20.13
C ASP A 498 -14.05 15.51 21.05
N VAL A 499 -13.25 16.48 21.48
CA VAL A 499 -12.05 16.26 22.31
C VAL A 499 -12.43 15.72 23.69
N ILE A 500 -13.56 16.17 24.26
CA ILE A 500 -14.04 15.76 25.59
C ILE A 500 -14.44 14.28 25.54
N LYS A 501 -15.29 13.92 24.59
CA LYS A 501 -15.73 12.53 24.43
C LYS A 501 -14.55 11.58 24.17
N TYR A 502 -13.59 11.98 23.34
CA TYR A 502 -12.38 11.19 23.09
C TYR A 502 -11.57 10.95 24.37
N PHE A 503 -11.37 11.99 25.19
CA PHE A 503 -10.65 11.86 26.45
C PHE A 503 -11.37 10.93 27.43
N ASP A 504 -12.69 11.04 27.56
CA ASP A 504 -13.49 10.17 28.42
C ASP A 504 -13.43 8.69 27.98
N GLU A 505 -13.52 8.43 26.67
CA GLU A 505 -13.34 7.09 26.11
C GLU A 505 -11.93 6.56 26.35
N TYR A 506 -10.91 7.38 26.07
CA TYR A 506 -9.51 7.03 26.29
C TYR A 506 -9.21 6.68 27.74
N LYS A 507 -9.75 7.48 28.67
CA LYS A 507 -9.62 7.25 30.10
C LYS A 507 -10.19 5.89 30.49
N ARG A 508 -11.45 5.61 30.11
CA ARG A 508 -12.15 4.35 30.41
C ARG A 508 -11.49 3.12 29.78
N GLU A 509 -11.01 3.27 28.54
CA GLU A 509 -10.52 2.14 27.75
C GLU A 509 -9.05 1.83 28.04
N ILE A 510 -8.23 2.87 28.26
CA ILE A 510 -6.78 2.77 28.37
C ILE A 510 -6.28 3.13 29.77
N LEU A 511 -6.56 4.33 30.29
CA LEU A 511 -5.95 4.80 31.55
C LEU A 511 -6.38 3.98 32.77
N ASP A 512 -7.66 3.63 32.85
CA ASP A 512 -8.20 2.82 33.94
C ASP A 512 -7.76 1.36 33.87
N TYR A 513 -7.38 0.89 32.68
CA TYR A 513 -6.92 -0.48 32.47
C TYR A 513 -5.41 -0.63 32.68
N PHE A 514 -4.61 0.34 32.22
CA PHE A 514 -3.14 0.33 32.30
C PHE A 514 -2.63 1.28 33.38
N MET A 515 -2.83 0.91 34.65
CA MET A 515 -2.53 1.76 35.81
C MET A 515 -1.06 2.23 35.89
N GLU A 516 -0.08 1.44 35.45
CA GLU A 516 1.32 1.85 35.43
C GLU A 516 1.59 2.95 34.41
N TYR A 517 1.04 2.82 33.20
CA TYR A 517 1.09 3.86 32.17
C TYR A 517 0.39 5.13 32.66
N SER A 518 -0.78 5.00 33.27
CA SER A 518 -1.53 6.12 33.85
C SER A 518 -0.71 6.87 34.91
N LYS A 519 -0.07 6.17 35.86
CA LYS A 519 0.78 6.80 36.88
C LYS A 519 1.90 7.67 36.29
N GLU A 520 2.45 7.28 35.15
CA GLU A 520 3.59 7.97 34.53
C GLU A 520 3.14 9.08 33.55
N TYR A 521 2.10 8.83 32.75
CA TYR A 521 1.70 9.72 31.64
C TYR A 521 0.45 10.56 31.89
N LEU A 522 -0.37 10.26 32.91
CA LEU A 522 -1.63 11.00 33.18
C LEU A 522 -1.41 12.51 33.24
N GLY A 523 -0.30 12.95 33.86
CA GLY A 523 0.02 14.38 33.92
C GLY A 523 0.27 15.01 32.54
N LYS A 524 1.03 14.35 31.67
CA LYS A 524 1.28 14.80 30.29
C LYS A 524 -0.02 14.83 29.48
N ILE A 525 -0.83 13.78 29.60
CA ILE A 525 -2.10 13.59 28.90
C ILE A 525 -3.08 14.72 29.24
N ILE A 526 -3.22 15.06 30.53
CA ILE A 526 -4.10 16.15 31.00
C ILE A 526 -3.64 17.51 30.46
N ILE A 527 -2.33 17.77 30.43
CA ILE A 527 -1.80 19.04 29.92
C ILE A 527 -2.15 19.23 28.45
N GLU A 528 -1.95 18.19 27.63
CA GLU A 528 -2.28 18.25 26.20
C GLU A 528 -3.80 18.29 25.95
N TYR A 529 -4.59 17.56 26.75
CA TYR A 529 -6.05 17.64 26.72
C TYR A 529 -6.55 19.08 26.89
N PHE A 530 -6.11 19.77 27.94
CA PHE A 530 -6.51 21.16 28.19
C PHE A 530 -6.03 22.16 27.14
N ARG A 531 -4.95 21.86 26.39
CA ARG A 531 -4.49 22.73 25.30
C ARG A 531 -5.49 22.76 24.15
N CYS A 532 -6.18 21.66 23.88
CA CYS A 532 -7.14 21.53 22.78
C CYS A 532 -8.54 22.05 23.14
N LEU A 533 -8.86 22.25 24.41
CA LEU A 533 -10.14 22.79 24.84
C LEU A 533 -10.20 24.31 24.72
N ASN A 534 -11.40 24.84 24.45
CA ASN A 534 -11.69 26.27 24.53
C ASN A 534 -11.86 26.74 26.00
N ARG A 535 -11.98 28.05 26.24
CA ARG A 535 -12.02 28.59 27.62
C ARG A 535 -13.20 28.09 28.45
N GLU A 536 -14.38 27.96 27.87
CA GLU A 536 -15.60 27.52 28.58
C GLU A 536 -15.50 26.03 28.93
N GLU A 537 -15.09 25.20 27.97
CA GLU A 537 -14.86 23.77 28.16
C GLU A 537 -13.76 23.51 29.21
N ARG A 538 -12.67 24.30 29.19
CA ARG A 538 -11.60 24.19 30.19
C ARG A 538 -12.13 24.33 31.61
N PHE A 539 -13.08 25.24 31.84
CA PHE A 539 -13.64 25.45 33.18
C PHE A 539 -14.50 24.26 33.61
N GLU A 540 -15.41 23.80 32.76
CA GLU A 540 -16.29 22.65 33.05
C GLU A 540 -15.50 21.37 33.28
N GLU A 541 -14.51 21.09 32.43
CA GLU A 541 -13.65 19.92 32.54
C GLU A 541 -12.71 20.04 33.74
N ALA A 542 -12.18 21.23 34.05
CA ALA A 542 -11.41 21.45 35.26
C ALA A 542 -12.23 21.13 36.51
N LYS A 543 -13.52 21.53 36.59
CA LYS A 543 -14.38 21.16 37.73
C LYS A 543 -14.44 19.65 37.92
N LYS A 544 -14.71 18.89 36.84
CA LYS A 544 -14.79 17.42 36.90
C LYS A 544 -13.46 16.81 37.36
N LEU A 545 -12.36 17.18 36.72
CA LEU A 545 -11.03 16.64 36.98
C LEU A 545 -10.50 17.03 38.37
N LEU A 546 -10.88 18.19 38.90
CA LEU A 546 -10.51 18.66 40.22
C LEU A 546 -11.16 17.82 41.32
N PHE A 547 -12.45 17.47 41.17
CA PHE A 547 -13.11 16.51 42.06
C PHE A 547 -12.48 15.13 41.96
N GLU A 548 -12.26 14.65 40.75
CA GLU A 548 -11.88 13.27 40.50
C GLU A 548 -10.43 12.97 40.89
N TYR A 549 -9.49 13.83 40.50
CA TYR A 549 -8.06 13.55 40.62
C TYR A 549 -7.39 14.33 41.75
N VAL A 550 -7.88 15.53 42.08
CA VAL A 550 -7.19 16.42 43.03
C VAL A 550 -7.79 16.31 44.44
N LEU A 551 -9.12 16.22 44.54
CA LEU A 551 -9.83 16.15 45.82
C LEU A 551 -9.99 14.73 46.36
N ASN A 552 -10.32 13.75 45.51
CA ASN A 552 -10.60 12.38 45.92
C ASN A 552 -9.35 11.47 46.01
N ALA A 553 -8.16 11.99 45.67
CA ALA A 553 -6.84 11.37 45.85
C ALA A 553 -6.66 9.93 45.29
N SER A 554 -7.49 9.50 44.34
CA SER A 554 -7.43 8.17 43.73
C SER A 554 -6.22 7.98 42.81
N TYR A 555 -5.61 9.06 42.32
CA TYR A 555 -4.43 9.03 41.46
C TYR A 555 -3.34 9.99 41.97
N ILE A 556 -2.07 9.62 41.76
CA ILE A 556 -0.92 10.48 42.05
C ILE A 556 -0.73 11.40 40.83
N LEU A 557 -1.28 12.62 40.90
CA LEU A 557 -1.10 13.63 39.86
C LEU A 557 0.24 14.35 40.06
N ASN A 558 0.99 14.60 38.98
CA ASN A 558 2.17 15.45 39.07
C ASN A 558 1.76 16.92 39.32
N LYS A 559 2.68 17.71 39.89
CA LYS A 559 2.42 19.10 40.27
C LYS A 559 2.01 19.96 39.08
N ASP A 560 2.57 19.70 37.90
CA ASP A 560 2.30 20.48 36.69
C ASP A 560 0.87 20.30 36.17
N ALA A 561 0.37 19.06 36.13
CA ALA A 561 -1.02 18.79 35.74
C ALA A 561 -2.01 19.31 36.79
N ALA A 562 -1.68 19.21 38.08
CA ALA A 562 -2.48 19.80 39.15
C ALA A 562 -2.56 21.32 38.99
N THR A 563 -1.42 21.95 38.70
CA THR A 563 -1.34 23.39 38.39
C THR A 563 -2.21 23.73 37.20
N LYS A 564 -2.17 22.93 36.12
CA LYS A 564 -2.97 23.18 34.91
C LYS A 564 -4.48 23.06 35.12
N ILE A 565 -4.92 22.07 35.91
CA ILE A 565 -6.33 21.93 36.32
C ILE A 565 -6.76 23.16 37.12
N ILE A 566 -5.96 23.58 38.11
CA ILE A 566 -6.26 24.72 38.98
C ILE A 566 -6.30 26.02 38.17
N GLU A 567 -5.31 26.29 37.32
CA GLU A 567 -5.32 27.46 36.43
C GLU A 567 -6.59 27.52 35.57
N SER A 568 -6.99 26.37 35.01
CA SER A 568 -8.15 26.28 34.13
C SER A 568 -9.46 26.50 34.90
N PHE A 569 -9.53 26.04 36.15
CA PHE A 569 -10.63 26.34 37.07
C PHE A 569 -10.68 27.84 37.41
N GLU A 570 -9.56 28.42 37.85
CA GLU A 570 -9.46 29.83 38.26
C GLU A 570 -9.82 30.80 37.12
N LEU A 571 -9.46 30.48 35.88
CA LEU A 571 -9.79 31.28 34.70
C LEU A 571 -11.29 31.40 34.40
N GLY A 572 -12.10 30.47 34.91
CA GLY A 572 -13.56 30.47 34.75
C GLY A 572 -14.32 31.12 35.92
N ILE A 573 -13.64 31.46 37.01
CA ILE A 573 -14.28 32.17 38.13
C ILE A 573 -14.35 33.67 37.84
N THR A 574 -15.55 34.20 37.92
CA THR A 574 -15.88 35.62 37.69
C THR A 574 -16.63 36.20 38.90
N LEU A 575 -16.74 37.53 38.95
CA LEU A 575 -17.54 38.22 39.97
C LEU A 575 -19.05 37.91 39.88
N GLU A 576 -19.49 37.24 38.81
CA GLU A 576 -20.90 36.88 38.62
C GLU A 576 -21.19 35.47 39.16
N ASN A 577 -20.23 34.55 39.09
CA ASN A 577 -20.43 33.14 39.44
C ASN A 577 -19.69 32.66 40.71
N TYR A 578 -18.81 33.47 41.30
CA TYR A 578 -17.99 33.07 42.46
C TYR A 578 -18.79 32.56 43.66
N LEU A 579 -20.03 33.04 43.88
CA LEU A 579 -20.90 32.55 44.96
C LEU A 579 -21.32 31.09 44.74
N GLU A 580 -21.58 30.68 43.50
CA GLU A 580 -21.97 29.31 43.15
C GLU A 580 -20.85 28.31 43.45
N TYR A 581 -19.59 28.78 43.41
CA TYR A 581 -18.40 27.95 43.53
C TYR A 581 -17.61 28.14 44.83
N LYS A 582 -18.20 28.80 45.85
CA LYS A 582 -17.53 29.12 47.13
C LYS A 582 -16.81 27.92 47.77
N ASP A 583 -17.54 26.82 47.98
CA ASP A 583 -16.98 25.60 48.58
C ASP A 583 -15.82 24.99 47.78
N LEU A 584 -15.86 25.13 46.45
CA LEU A 584 -14.83 24.64 45.55
C LEU A 584 -13.59 25.52 45.59
N ILE A 585 -13.77 26.84 45.65
CA ILE A 585 -12.69 27.82 45.77
C ILE A 585 -11.90 27.58 47.05
N ASP A 586 -12.58 27.37 48.18
CA ASP A 586 -11.94 27.08 49.47
C ASP A 586 -11.10 25.80 49.42
N LYS A 587 -11.65 24.76 48.80
CA LYS A 587 -10.95 23.48 48.58
C LYS A 587 -9.72 23.65 47.69
N VAL A 588 -9.84 24.39 46.59
CA VAL A 588 -8.71 24.67 45.67
C VAL A 588 -7.61 25.44 46.39
N ARG A 589 -7.95 26.42 47.22
CA ARG A 589 -6.97 27.17 48.03
C ARG A 589 -6.23 26.26 49.00
N ALA A 590 -6.95 25.41 49.73
CA ALA A 590 -6.33 24.43 50.64
C ALA A 590 -5.34 23.51 49.89
N ILE A 591 -5.70 23.08 48.68
CA ILE A 591 -4.81 22.28 47.80
C ILE A 591 -3.59 23.10 47.37
N LYS A 592 -3.77 24.35 46.93
CA LYS A 592 -2.66 25.22 46.50
C LYS A 592 -1.63 25.40 47.60
N ILE A 593 -2.09 25.62 48.84
CA ILE A 593 -1.23 25.74 50.01
C ILE A 593 -0.54 24.41 50.29
N LYS A 594 -1.30 23.31 50.40
CA LYS A 594 -0.78 21.98 50.74
C LYS A 594 0.29 21.48 49.75
N ASN A 595 0.10 21.76 48.46
CA ASN A 595 0.97 21.26 47.38
C ASN A 595 1.93 22.34 46.82
N GLU A 596 1.96 23.51 47.46
CA GLU A 596 2.78 24.66 47.05
C GLU A 596 2.59 25.05 45.57
N ILE A 597 1.35 24.99 45.08
CA ILE A 597 1.00 25.33 43.71
C ILE A 597 0.86 26.84 43.59
N LYS A 598 1.66 27.45 42.73
CA LYS A 598 1.62 28.87 42.42
C LYS A 598 0.97 29.07 41.06
N THR A 599 -0.16 29.76 41.04
CA THR A 599 -0.85 30.21 39.82
C THR A 599 -0.90 31.73 39.79
N ASN A 600 -1.22 32.30 38.62
CA ASN A 600 -1.27 33.76 38.44
C ASN A 600 -2.49 34.42 39.11
N ILE A 601 -3.52 33.65 39.43
CA ILE A 601 -4.75 34.12 40.06
C ILE A 601 -4.69 33.78 41.55
N ASP A 602 -4.67 34.80 42.39
CA ASP A 602 -4.85 34.61 43.83
C ASP A 602 -6.34 34.71 44.17
N MET A 603 -6.98 33.55 44.29
CA MET A 603 -8.40 33.44 44.62
C MET A 603 -8.78 34.00 45.99
N SER A 604 -7.80 34.34 46.83
CA SER A 604 -8.07 34.89 48.16
C SER A 604 -8.71 36.28 48.11
N PHE A 605 -8.54 37.05 47.02
CA PHE A 605 -9.27 38.33 46.86
C PHE A 605 -10.80 38.15 46.93
N ILE A 606 -11.30 36.95 46.60
CA ILE A 606 -12.72 36.63 46.63
C ILE A 606 -13.26 36.65 48.07
N ASP A 607 -12.44 36.39 49.09
CA ASP A 607 -12.85 36.51 50.51
C ASP A 607 -13.24 37.94 50.86
N VAL A 608 -12.50 38.92 50.34
CA VAL A 608 -12.82 40.34 50.51
C VAL A 608 -14.16 40.65 49.84
N ILE A 609 -14.42 40.06 48.67
CA ILE A 609 -15.69 40.23 47.95
C ILE A 609 -16.84 39.53 48.70
N TYR A 610 -16.64 38.34 49.27
CA TYR A 610 -17.64 37.67 50.10
C TYR A 610 -18.03 38.53 51.30
N VAL A 611 -17.04 39.07 52.01
CA VAL A 611 -17.28 39.94 53.18
C VAL A 611 -18.04 41.21 52.80
N ILE A 612 -17.70 41.83 51.67
CA ILE A 612 -18.42 43.03 51.19
C ILE A 612 -19.86 42.70 50.75
N ASP A 613 -20.07 41.59 50.02
CA ASP A 613 -21.40 41.23 49.51
C ASP A 613 -22.32 40.64 50.61
N ASP A 614 -21.76 40.03 51.66
CA ASP A 614 -22.49 39.58 52.85
C ASP A 614 -22.88 40.75 53.79
N PHE A 615 -22.25 41.92 53.64
CA PHE A 615 -22.56 43.13 54.41
C PHE A 615 -23.90 43.75 53.97
N LYS A 616 -24.99 43.40 54.67
CA LYS A 616 -26.33 43.95 54.43
C LYS A 616 -26.77 45.01 55.45
N TYR A 617 -26.33 44.88 56.71
CA TYR A 617 -26.63 45.80 57.82
C TYR A 617 -25.52 45.71 58.87
N GLY A 618 -24.92 46.85 59.26
CA GLY A 618 -23.84 46.89 60.25
C GLY A 618 -23.12 48.24 60.27
N ASP A 619 -22.20 48.41 61.23
CA ASP A 619 -21.25 49.54 61.19
C ASP A 619 -20.23 49.27 60.08
N PHE A 620 -20.10 50.20 59.13
CA PHE A 620 -19.13 50.09 58.05
C PHE A 620 -17.69 50.04 58.57
N LYS A 621 -17.44 50.54 59.78
CA LYS A 621 -16.15 50.41 60.44
C LYS A 621 -15.76 48.95 60.70
N ASP A 622 -16.72 48.11 61.11
CA ASP A 622 -16.48 46.69 61.34
C ASP A 622 -16.11 45.99 60.02
N LEU A 623 -16.79 46.36 58.92
CA LEU A 623 -16.45 45.89 57.57
C LEU A 623 -15.03 46.31 57.15
N ILE A 624 -14.61 47.56 57.40
CA ILE A 624 -13.24 48.01 57.10
C ILE A 624 -12.21 47.20 57.90
N GLU A 625 -12.46 46.91 59.17
CA GLU A 625 -11.55 46.10 60.00
C GLU A 625 -11.46 44.65 59.53
N GLU A 626 -12.57 44.05 59.09
CA GLU A 626 -12.55 42.72 58.46
C GLU A 626 -11.78 42.72 57.13
N ILE A 627 -11.98 43.73 56.29
CA ILE A 627 -11.21 43.92 55.05
C ILE A 627 -9.71 44.06 55.39
N LYS A 628 -9.34 44.90 56.35
CA LYS A 628 -7.95 45.06 56.82
C LYS A 628 -7.36 43.74 57.31
N TYR A 629 -8.11 42.96 58.07
CA TYR A 629 -7.66 41.68 58.59
C TYR A 629 -7.32 40.73 57.44
N ILE A 630 -8.21 40.62 56.46
CA ILE A 630 -8.03 39.75 55.30
C ILE A 630 -6.86 40.25 54.44
N LEU A 631 -6.73 41.56 54.21
CA LEU A 631 -5.66 42.16 53.41
C LEU A 631 -4.26 42.02 54.03
N LYS A 632 -4.14 41.88 55.35
CA LYS A 632 -2.86 41.66 56.04
C LYS A 632 -2.21 40.33 55.67
N GLU A 633 -3.00 39.36 55.23
CA GLU A 633 -2.49 38.05 54.80
C GLU A 633 -2.01 38.05 53.34
N TYR A 634 -2.17 39.16 52.60
CA TYR A 634 -1.84 39.25 51.18
C TYR A 634 -0.53 39.98 50.88
N ASP A 635 0.04 39.67 49.71
CA ASP A 635 1.12 40.46 49.16
C ASP A 635 0.61 41.80 48.60
N ILE A 636 1.45 42.84 48.71
CA ILE A 636 1.14 44.23 48.34
C ILE A 636 0.79 44.36 46.85
N GLN A 637 1.40 43.57 45.95
CA GLN A 637 1.13 43.64 44.51
C GLN A 637 -0.26 43.10 44.16
N THR A 638 -0.70 42.05 44.85
CA THR A 638 -2.03 41.45 44.69
C THR A 638 -3.11 42.40 45.20
N ASN A 639 -2.85 43.10 46.31
CA ASN A 639 -3.74 44.15 46.84
C ASN A 639 -3.95 45.30 45.85
N ILE A 640 -2.90 45.74 45.15
CA ILE A 640 -2.98 46.82 44.16
C ILE A 640 -3.76 46.40 42.91
N LYS A 641 -3.59 45.15 42.43
CA LYS A 641 -4.30 44.65 41.23
C LYS A 641 -5.81 44.60 41.39
N HIS A 642 -6.29 44.21 42.57
CA HIS A 642 -7.73 44.06 42.85
C HIS A 642 -8.36 45.26 43.56
N ARG A 643 -7.54 46.27 43.93
CA ARG A 643 -7.95 47.53 44.57
C ARG A 643 -9.19 48.14 43.94
N ASN A 644 -9.21 48.30 42.61
CA ASN A 644 -10.29 49.01 41.94
C ASN A 644 -11.63 48.29 42.07
N ILE A 645 -11.63 46.95 42.11
CA ILE A 645 -12.83 46.13 42.28
C ILE A 645 -13.35 46.26 43.72
N ILE A 646 -12.45 46.12 44.70
CA ILE A 646 -12.78 46.27 46.13
C ILE A 646 -13.36 47.66 46.38
N LEU A 647 -12.63 48.70 45.95
CA LEU A 647 -13.05 50.08 46.08
C LEU A 647 -14.40 50.31 45.40
N TYR A 648 -14.62 49.84 44.17
CA TYR A 648 -15.92 49.98 43.49
C TYR A 648 -17.08 49.39 44.30
N LYS A 649 -16.89 48.22 44.91
CA LYS A 649 -17.90 47.55 45.72
C LYS A 649 -18.17 48.26 47.04
N VAL A 650 -17.14 48.82 47.70
CA VAL A 650 -17.31 49.54 48.98
C VAL A 650 -17.61 51.03 48.82
N GLY A 651 -17.41 51.60 47.63
CA GLY A 651 -17.47 53.05 47.36
C GLY A 651 -18.80 53.68 47.78
N LYS A 652 -19.91 52.96 47.56
CA LYS A 652 -21.26 53.35 47.98
C LYS A 652 -21.44 53.51 49.49
N HIS A 653 -20.50 53.05 50.33
CA HIS A 653 -20.58 53.13 51.79
C HIS A 653 -19.68 54.21 52.40
N LEU A 654 -18.90 54.93 51.59
CA LEU A 654 -17.94 55.93 52.05
C LEU A 654 -18.62 57.27 52.41
N THR A 655 -19.55 57.28 53.37
CA THR A 655 -20.32 58.47 53.77
C THR A 655 -19.78 59.14 55.05
N ASN A 656 -18.54 58.83 55.44
CA ASN A 656 -17.88 59.40 56.62
C ASN A 656 -16.40 59.67 56.29
N LEU A 657 -15.87 60.81 56.76
CA LEU A 657 -14.48 61.19 56.56
C LEU A 657 -13.47 60.19 57.15
N GLU A 658 -13.80 59.52 58.26
CA GLU A 658 -12.94 58.48 58.85
C GLU A 658 -12.89 57.23 57.96
N TYR A 659 -13.99 56.90 57.27
CA TYR A 659 -14.00 55.79 56.32
C TYR A 659 -13.13 56.10 55.11
N HIS A 660 -13.16 57.34 54.62
CA HIS A 660 -12.26 57.76 53.56
C HIS A 660 -10.79 57.68 53.95
N LYS A 661 -10.45 58.06 55.19
CA LYS A 661 -9.10 57.96 55.73
C LYS A 661 -8.64 56.53 55.79
N GLU A 662 -9.40 55.65 56.43
CA GLU A 662 -9.01 54.25 56.59
C GLU A 662 -8.89 53.53 55.24
N MET A 663 -9.77 53.83 54.29
CA MET A 663 -9.71 53.25 52.94
C MET A 663 -8.60 53.83 52.07
N PHE A 664 -8.26 55.11 52.24
CA PHE A 664 -7.11 55.71 51.57
C PHE A 664 -5.81 55.09 52.09
N ASP A 665 -5.63 55.06 53.42
CA ASP A 665 -4.45 54.50 54.09
C ASP A 665 -4.24 53.00 53.77
N LEU A 666 -5.30 52.28 53.40
CA LEU A 666 -5.24 50.87 53.00
C LEU A 666 -4.65 50.63 51.61
N PHE A 667 -4.88 51.55 50.67
CA PHE A 667 -4.75 51.27 49.23
C PHE A 667 -3.93 52.28 48.43
N TYR A 668 -3.61 53.42 49.04
CA TYR A 668 -2.94 54.53 48.39
C TYR A 668 -1.83 55.07 49.29
N ASP A 669 -0.74 55.47 48.65
CA ASP A 669 0.26 56.29 49.30
C ASP A 669 -0.21 57.75 49.30
N GLU A 670 0.36 58.55 50.20
CA GLU A 670 -0.03 59.95 50.41
C GLU A 670 -0.11 60.71 49.09
N ASP A 671 0.83 60.46 48.17
CA ASP A 671 0.99 61.17 46.92
C ASP A 671 -0.09 60.90 45.84
N ASP A 672 -0.98 59.92 46.05
CA ASP A 672 -1.97 59.43 45.07
C ASP A 672 -3.41 59.93 45.28
N LEU A 673 -3.61 60.99 46.06
CA LEU A 673 -4.96 61.48 46.41
C LEU A 673 -5.84 61.83 45.19
N ILE A 674 -5.24 62.32 44.10
CA ILE A 674 -5.97 62.58 42.85
C ILE A 674 -6.53 61.28 42.25
N THR A 675 -5.74 60.21 42.26
CA THR A 675 -6.20 58.90 41.78
C THR A 675 -7.33 58.35 42.66
N TYR A 676 -7.24 58.55 43.98
CA TYR A 676 -8.33 58.20 44.89
C TYR A 676 -9.59 59.05 44.64
N PHE A 677 -9.44 60.35 44.37
CA PHE A 677 -10.55 61.22 44.02
C PHE A 677 -11.25 60.81 42.71
N GLU A 678 -10.49 60.41 41.69
CA GLU A 678 -11.04 59.85 40.46
C GLU A 678 -11.80 58.55 40.72
N PHE A 679 -11.34 57.71 41.66
CA PHE A 679 -12.12 56.55 42.12
C PHE A 679 -13.44 56.97 42.78
N ILE A 680 -13.44 57.98 43.66
CA ILE A 680 -14.69 58.47 44.29
C ILE A 680 -15.72 58.84 43.22
N LYS A 681 -15.29 59.50 42.13
CA LYS A 681 -16.14 59.90 41.01
C LYS A 681 -16.79 58.74 40.25
N ILE A 682 -16.27 57.52 40.33
CA ILE A 682 -16.90 56.33 39.73
C ILE A 682 -18.28 56.06 40.36
N ASN A 683 -18.48 56.46 41.62
CA ASN A 683 -19.73 56.29 42.36
C ASN A 683 -20.77 57.40 42.06
N LYS A 684 -20.59 58.19 40.99
CA LYS A 684 -21.46 59.33 40.64
C LYS A 684 -22.94 58.97 40.43
N ASN A 685 -23.20 57.72 40.09
CA ASN A 685 -24.56 57.21 39.86
C ASN A 685 -25.23 56.69 41.14
N GLU A 686 -24.51 56.59 42.26
CA GLU A 686 -25.07 56.17 43.54
C GLU A 686 -25.96 57.26 44.15
N GLU A 687 -27.06 56.87 44.79
CA GLU A 687 -28.03 57.82 45.38
C GLU A 687 -27.40 58.74 46.43
N ASN A 688 -26.42 58.23 47.18
CA ASN A 688 -25.70 58.93 48.23
C ASN A 688 -24.38 59.56 47.78
N TYR A 689 -24.13 59.70 46.47
CA TYR A 689 -22.89 60.28 45.95
C TYR A 689 -22.57 61.67 46.52
N LYS A 690 -23.59 62.48 46.82
CA LYS A 690 -23.39 63.79 47.47
C LYS A 690 -22.79 63.65 48.86
N ASP A 691 -23.20 62.63 49.62
CA ASP A 691 -22.68 62.37 50.96
C ASP A 691 -21.27 61.80 50.91
N ILE A 692 -21.00 60.94 49.93
CA ILE A 692 -19.66 60.41 49.65
C ILE A 692 -18.71 61.55 49.28
N LEU A 693 -19.09 62.40 48.33
CA LEU A 693 -18.26 63.53 47.91
C LEU A 693 -18.07 64.56 49.03
N THR A 694 -19.11 64.85 49.82
CA THR A 694 -19.00 65.74 50.99
C THR A 694 -18.01 65.18 52.01
N SER A 695 -18.11 63.88 52.31
CA SER A 695 -17.25 63.21 53.27
C SER A 695 -15.80 63.15 52.80
N PHE A 696 -15.56 62.94 51.50
CA PHE A 696 -14.24 63.05 50.90
C PHE A 696 -13.67 64.48 51.02
N ILE A 697 -14.47 65.51 50.72
CA ILE A 697 -14.02 66.90 50.84
C ILE A 697 -13.68 67.23 52.30
N ALA A 698 -14.49 66.78 53.26
CA ALA A 698 -14.19 66.93 54.68
C ALA A 698 -12.90 66.21 55.07
N TYR A 699 -12.68 64.98 54.58
CA TYR A 699 -11.44 64.23 54.74
C TYR A 699 -10.23 65.00 54.19
N TYR A 700 -10.32 65.53 52.96
CA TYR A 700 -9.27 66.34 52.35
C TYR A 700 -8.95 67.58 53.20
N LEU A 701 -9.97 68.33 53.60
CA LEU A 701 -9.82 69.58 54.36
C LEU A 701 -9.27 69.34 55.78
N TYR A 702 -9.64 68.24 56.41
CA TYR A 702 -9.28 67.95 57.80
C TYR A 702 -7.92 67.25 57.92
N TYR A 703 -7.66 66.24 57.08
CA TYR A 703 -6.46 65.40 57.20
C TYR A 703 -5.35 65.76 56.20
N ILE A 704 -5.70 66.04 54.94
CA ILE A 704 -4.69 66.12 53.87
C ILE A 704 -4.18 67.55 53.65
N GLU A 705 -5.07 68.54 53.51
CA GLU A 705 -4.67 69.93 53.25
C GLU A 705 -3.68 70.48 54.30
N PRO A 706 -3.94 70.32 55.62
CA PRO A 706 -3.02 70.83 56.64
C PRO A 706 -1.67 70.12 56.57
N LYS A 707 -1.66 68.81 56.30
CA LYS A 707 -0.46 67.98 56.19
C LYS A 707 0.38 68.39 54.98
N TYR A 708 -0.22 68.55 53.81
CA TYR A 708 0.47 69.01 52.61
C TYR A 708 1.02 70.43 52.75
N ARG A 709 0.30 71.31 53.45
CA ARG A 709 0.78 72.64 53.78
C ARG A 709 2.02 72.60 54.68
N LEU A 710 2.03 71.73 55.70
CA LEU A 710 3.19 71.54 56.59
C LEU A 710 4.39 70.93 55.86
N LEU A 711 4.16 70.07 54.86
CA LEU A 711 5.19 69.43 54.04
C LEU A 711 5.64 70.28 52.84
N ASN A 712 5.20 71.54 52.73
CA ASN A 712 5.48 72.44 51.59
C ASN A 712 5.05 71.88 50.20
N LYS A 713 4.04 71.00 50.14
CA LYS A 713 3.48 70.44 48.90
C LYS A 713 2.29 71.28 48.38
N GLN A 714 2.48 72.59 48.20
CA GLN A 714 1.39 73.50 47.80
C GLN A 714 0.83 73.22 46.40
N ASP A 715 1.66 72.75 45.47
CA ASP A 715 1.22 72.41 44.11
C ASP A 715 0.19 71.27 44.12
N LYS A 716 0.37 70.26 44.99
CA LYS A 716 -0.57 69.15 45.15
C LYS A 716 -1.92 69.59 45.74
N ASN A 717 -1.88 70.43 46.78
CA ASN A 717 -3.11 71.03 47.32
C ASN A 717 -3.89 71.78 46.22
N THR A 718 -3.18 72.54 45.39
CA THR A 718 -3.78 73.29 44.29
C THR A 718 -4.41 72.37 43.24
N GLU A 719 -3.74 71.27 42.88
CA GLU A 719 -4.25 70.27 41.94
C GLU A 719 -5.54 69.59 42.44
N ILE A 720 -5.58 69.21 43.72
CA ILE A 720 -6.76 68.56 44.34
C ILE A 720 -7.91 69.55 44.47
N GLU A 721 -7.64 70.78 44.90
CA GLU A 721 -8.65 71.83 44.96
C GLU A 721 -9.29 72.08 43.61
N GLU A 722 -8.47 72.17 42.57
CA GLU A 722 -8.93 72.35 41.21
C GLU A 722 -9.83 71.18 40.75
N ALA A 723 -9.47 69.94 41.09
CA ALA A 723 -10.29 68.76 40.83
C ALA A 723 -11.63 68.78 41.58
N ILE A 724 -11.62 69.12 42.87
CA ILE A 724 -12.83 69.27 43.69
C ILE A 724 -13.73 70.38 43.14
N ILE A 725 -13.17 71.55 42.82
CA ILE A 725 -13.89 72.68 42.23
C ILE A 725 -14.54 72.23 40.91
N ASN A 726 -13.78 71.57 40.04
CA ASN A 726 -14.29 71.10 38.75
C ASN A 726 -15.44 70.12 38.93
N GLU A 727 -15.35 69.16 39.85
CA GLU A 727 -16.44 68.21 40.11
C GLU A 727 -17.68 68.91 40.70
N LEU A 728 -17.49 69.81 41.68
CA LEU A 728 -18.59 70.61 42.26
C LEU A 728 -19.30 71.48 41.21
N THR A 729 -18.59 71.98 40.19
CA THR A 729 -19.22 72.73 39.09
C THR A 729 -20.13 71.89 38.18
N THR A 730 -20.13 70.56 38.33
CA THR A 730 -21.05 69.66 37.60
C THR A 730 -22.43 69.57 38.24
N PHE A 731 -22.59 69.99 39.50
CA PHE A 731 -23.86 69.98 40.23
C PHE A 731 -24.72 71.22 39.93
N LYS A 732 -25.95 71.27 40.45
CA LYS A 732 -26.79 72.49 40.36
C LYS A 732 -26.43 73.44 41.50
N LYS A 733 -26.67 74.75 41.33
CA LYS A 733 -26.38 75.77 42.36
C LYS A 733 -26.99 75.44 43.74
N LYS A 734 -28.21 74.89 43.76
CA LYS A 734 -28.89 74.45 45.00
C LYS A 734 -28.16 73.33 45.74
N ASP A 735 -27.39 72.50 45.02
CA ASP A 735 -26.63 71.42 45.63
C ASP A 735 -25.34 71.96 46.30
N LEU A 736 -24.83 73.13 45.90
CA LEU A 736 -23.72 73.78 46.62
C LEU A 736 -24.11 74.23 48.03
N GLU A 737 -25.38 74.60 48.24
CA GLU A 737 -25.90 74.91 49.57
C GLU A 737 -25.94 73.66 50.44
N TYR A 738 -26.21 72.49 49.85
CA TYR A 738 -26.13 71.20 50.53
C TYR A 738 -24.70 70.89 50.97
N PHE A 739 -23.72 70.97 50.06
CA PHE A 739 -22.30 70.72 50.39
C PHE A 739 -21.80 71.69 51.47
N ASP A 740 -22.15 72.97 51.39
CA ASP A 740 -21.75 73.98 52.39
C ASP A 740 -22.40 73.69 53.75
N ALA A 741 -23.70 73.39 53.80
CA ALA A 741 -24.37 73.04 55.05
C ALA A 741 -23.78 71.77 55.70
N LYS A 742 -23.56 70.72 54.90
CA LYS A 742 -23.03 69.44 55.40
C LYS A 742 -21.58 69.52 55.84
N ILE A 743 -20.71 70.25 55.13
CA ILE A 743 -19.33 70.45 55.57
C ILE A 743 -19.30 71.23 56.89
N LYS A 744 -20.14 72.28 57.03
CA LYS A 744 -20.25 73.00 58.31
C LYS A 744 -20.71 72.09 59.43
N GLU A 745 -21.76 71.30 59.19
CA GLU A 745 -22.27 70.31 60.15
C GLU A 745 -21.18 69.32 60.58
N ILE A 746 -20.39 68.80 59.64
CA ILE A 746 -19.27 67.87 59.93
C ILE A 746 -18.23 68.54 60.83
N PHE A 747 -17.76 69.75 60.51
CA PHE A 747 -16.74 70.44 61.30
C PHE A 747 -17.27 70.92 62.67
N GLU A 748 -18.54 71.34 62.74
CA GLU A 748 -19.22 71.67 64.00
C GLU A 748 -19.33 70.44 64.91
N ASN A 749 -19.70 69.28 64.36
CA ASN A 749 -19.75 68.02 65.11
C ASN A 749 -18.37 67.57 65.62
N LEU A 750 -17.29 67.97 64.93
CA LEU A 750 -15.90 67.76 65.37
C LEU A 750 -15.42 68.81 66.40
N ASN A 751 -16.25 69.79 66.77
CA ASN A 751 -15.89 70.97 67.58
C ASN A 751 -14.74 71.81 66.98
N LEU A 752 -14.73 71.94 65.65
CA LEU A 752 -13.69 72.67 64.91
C LEU A 752 -14.28 73.86 64.16
N SER A 753 -13.43 74.87 63.93
CA SER A 753 -13.77 75.94 63.00
C SER A 753 -13.68 75.45 61.56
N ILE A 754 -14.56 75.97 60.70
CA ILE A 754 -14.56 75.67 59.27
C ILE A 754 -13.24 76.16 58.67
N PRO A 755 -12.47 75.32 57.94
CA PRO A 755 -11.23 75.75 57.32
C PRO A 755 -11.46 76.87 56.32
N ILE A 756 -10.63 77.92 56.37
CA ILE A 756 -10.64 79.04 55.41
C ILE A 756 -10.62 78.53 53.96
N LYS A 757 -9.92 77.41 53.76
CA LYS A 757 -9.79 76.76 52.47
C LYS A 757 -11.12 76.30 51.86
N TRP A 758 -12.09 75.87 52.67
CA TRP A 758 -13.43 75.55 52.17
C TRP A 758 -14.12 76.77 51.58
N SER A 759 -14.01 77.93 52.23
CA SER A 759 -14.58 79.18 51.70
C SER A 759 -13.95 79.58 50.36
N ILE A 760 -12.65 79.32 50.18
CA ILE A 760 -11.94 79.56 48.91
C ILE A 760 -12.46 78.61 47.82
N ILE A 761 -12.53 77.30 48.08
CA ILE A 761 -13.06 76.29 47.15
C ILE A 761 -14.50 76.64 46.73
N LEU A 762 -15.36 76.96 47.71
CA LEU A 762 -16.77 77.27 47.47
C LEU A 762 -16.95 78.56 46.64
N ASN A 763 -16.19 79.62 46.94
CA ASN A 763 -16.26 80.88 46.19
C ASN A 763 -15.76 80.69 44.75
N ASN A 764 -14.61 80.02 44.57
CA ASN A 764 -14.07 79.72 43.24
C ASN A 764 -15.03 78.84 42.42
N THR A 765 -15.73 77.89 43.05
CA THR A 765 -16.77 77.08 42.41
C THR A 765 -17.95 77.95 41.94
N LYS A 766 -18.44 78.86 42.80
CA LYS A 766 -19.55 79.79 42.47
C LYS A 766 -19.18 80.74 41.32
N GLU A 767 -17.95 81.26 41.33
CA GLU A 767 -17.44 82.13 40.26
C GLU A 767 -17.35 81.38 38.93
N ARG A 768 -16.78 80.17 38.91
CA ARG A 768 -16.71 79.33 37.71
C ARG A 768 -18.06 78.91 37.18
N MET A 769 -19.00 78.55 38.05
CA MET A 769 -20.37 78.27 37.64
C MET A 769 -21.03 79.50 37.01
N THR A 770 -20.81 80.69 37.56
CA THR A 770 -21.33 81.96 37.02
C THR A 770 -20.69 82.27 35.66
N LEU A 771 -19.38 82.04 35.51
CA LEU A 771 -18.67 82.19 34.24
C LEU A 771 -19.17 81.19 33.19
N LYS A 772 -19.35 79.91 33.56
CA LYS A 772 -19.91 78.85 32.72
C LYS A 772 -21.33 79.18 32.27
N TYR A 773 -22.18 79.71 33.17
CA TYR A 773 -23.54 80.15 32.84
C TYR A 773 -23.54 81.36 31.91
N LYS A 774 -22.62 82.33 32.11
CA LYS A 774 -22.42 83.47 31.20
C LYS A 774 -21.95 83.02 29.81
N ILE A 775 -21.02 82.08 29.73
CA ILE A 775 -20.52 81.52 28.47
C ILE A 775 -21.62 80.71 27.76
N ILE A 776 -22.34 79.83 28.46
CA ILE A 776 -23.46 79.07 27.88
C ILE A 776 -24.58 80.01 27.38
N ASN A 777 -24.85 81.11 28.07
CA ASN A 777 -25.81 82.13 27.61
C ASN A 777 -25.30 82.98 26.44
N LEU A 778 -23.98 83.19 26.32
CA LEU A 778 -23.35 83.82 25.15
C LEU A 778 -23.45 82.96 23.88
N PHE A 779 -23.52 81.63 24.01
CA PHE A 779 -23.68 80.68 22.90
C PHE A 779 -25.13 80.24 22.64
N LYS A 780 -26.09 80.64 23.50
CA LYS A 780 -27.54 80.42 23.31
C LYS A 780 -28.30 81.68 22.87
N GLY A 781 -27.59 82.79 22.67
CA GLY A 781 -28.09 84.05 22.11
C GLY A 781 -27.96 84.08 20.59
#